data_AF-A0A7Y4I078-F1
#
_entry.id   AF-A0A7Y4I078-F1
#
_cell.length_a   1.000
_cell.length_b   1.000
_cell.length_c   1.000
_cell.angle_alpha   90.00
_cell.angle_beta   90.00
_cell.angle_gamma   90.00
#
_symmetry.space_group_name_H-M   'P 1'
#
loop_
_entity.id
_entity.type
_entity.pdbx_description
1 polymer ?
#
loop_
_entity_poly.entity_id
_entity_poly.type
_entity_poly.pdbx_seq_one_letter_code
_entity_poly.pdbx_strand_id
1 'polypeptide(L)'
;MALKWGPRFKGEGLPESLFARAHAAMSEVSLITDANQRILHVSDSFTAITGHSAADVIGQNCSMLQGPGSDPETKSAMRAALAAGEPFRGEILNYRKDGSAFWNDLSITPLCNAAGKVTHFVSVQRDINTRMALHEQLRFQALHDPVTGLPNRVALAQRLSEIFTDGNHADVTAAVGMIDLDDFRSVNNAFGHEAGDQLLKEWALRMQANLRDGDFLGRMGGDEFILVVQDIDRASAAAVLADILDVLHASVERPFLASGRSVKVGMSIGLALFPREGCDMASLLRRADDALYQSKKTKNNRARWWTLAAADPLVGEGSNLTYLRGGGAVPRPDADVIDTYRRQLRGGGLEAHVQPVIDLRDGTVHLFETLARLRMPDGRLVAPGEFLPYLTEVELDELFSRMVDQALGWVAAWQREGLNAKVSVNLPPSTLLNPECLELVRSALQRYGVSADRLGLELLETQTLEWQVQRDALDQLVALGVGLAMDDLGAGYSSLKRLSALPFNAIKLDRELLSEIRRKPVETLSMIASLIQMGRDFGMDVAIEGLEDLGLAEAAVVLGSPLGQGYYFTRPFPAVEAVQWAKGFTLDINPAVPRTYLGGLAYHWQFARLGAPHPRPLEECPLTGLLDDSPANDDVMRWHAQQHDTDANHPAAGRLLVDWLVYQIRRKVADIPGAFTPV
;
A
#
# COMPACT_ATOMS: atom_id res chain seq x y z
N MET A 1 -30.76 12.49 -8.87
CA MET A 1 -31.92 11.58 -8.93
C MET A 1 -32.39 11.35 -7.50
N ALA A 2 -33.51 11.97 -7.11
CA ALA A 2 -33.95 12.06 -5.72
C ALA A 2 -34.38 10.69 -5.17
N LEU A 3 -33.63 10.15 -4.21
CA LEU A 3 -34.01 8.96 -3.45
C LEU A 3 -35.27 9.28 -2.63
N LYS A 4 -36.39 8.66 -2.99
CA LYS A 4 -37.63 8.63 -2.20
C LYS A 4 -37.38 7.77 -0.96
N TRP A 5 -37.24 8.38 0.21
CA TRP A 5 -37.09 7.68 1.48
C TRP A 5 -38.43 7.56 2.22
N GLY A 6 -38.81 6.32 2.55
CA GLY A 6 -39.55 5.86 3.74
C GLY A 6 -40.92 6.46 4.11
N PRO A 7 -41.87 5.64 4.64
CA PRO A 7 -43.19 6.13 5.02
C PRO A 7 -43.11 7.09 6.23
N ARG A 8 -43.81 8.22 6.14
CA ARG A 8 -44.13 9.07 7.31
C ARG A 8 -44.93 8.21 8.30
N PHE A 9 -44.34 7.86 9.44
CA PHE A 9 -45.01 7.06 10.47
C PHE A 9 -46.24 7.82 10.99
N LYS A 10 -47.43 7.28 10.73
CA LYS A 10 -48.70 7.68 11.37
C LYS A 10 -49.01 6.67 12.47
N GLY A 11 -48.54 6.92 13.69
CA GLY A 11 -48.87 6.11 14.86
C GLY A 11 -49.94 6.77 15.72
N GLU A 12 -51.06 6.08 15.96
CA GLU A 12 -51.90 6.34 17.14
C GLU A 12 -51.07 6.11 18.42
N GLY A 13 -51.35 6.88 19.46
CA GLY A 13 -50.47 7.12 20.62
C GLY A 13 -49.81 5.88 21.21
N LEU A 14 -48.55 5.65 20.85
CA LEU A 14 -47.65 4.77 21.58
C LEU A 14 -47.37 5.39 22.96
N PRO A 15 -47.40 4.62 24.07
CA PRO A 15 -47.09 5.15 25.39
C PRO A 15 -45.68 5.75 25.43
N GLU A 16 -45.50 6.92 26.06
CA GLU A 16 -44.18 7.56 26.24
C GLU A 16 -43.13 6.59 26.82
N SER A 17 -43.57 5.65 27.67
CA SER A 17 -42.73 4.62 28.26
C SER A 17 -42.19 3.59 27.27
N LEU A 18 -42.86 3.34 26.13
CA LEU A 18 -42.38 2.39 25.11
C LEU A 18 -41.32 3.03 24.21
N PHE A 19 -41.47 4.32 23.88
CA PHE A 19 -40.46 5.09 23.14
C PHE A 19 -39.16 5.24 23.92
N ALA A 20 -39.26 5.59 25.21
CA ALA A 20 -38.09 5.68 26.09
C ALA A 20 -37.37 4.32 26.20
N ARG A 21 -38.11 3.21 26.28
CA ARG A 21 -37.54 1.86 26.35
C ARG A 21 -36.91 1.38 25.04
N ALA A 22 -37.50 1.68 23.89
CA ALA A 22 -36.92 1.32 22.59
C ALA A 22 -35.61 2.07 22.32
N HIS A 23 -35.55 3.33 22.76
CA HIS A 23 -34.39 4.20 22.64
C HIS A 23 -33.27 3.84 23.62
N ALA A 24 -33.60 3.46 24.85
CA ALA A 24 -32.62 2.97 25.83
C ALA A 24 -31.94 1.64 25.40
N ALA A 25 -32.54 0.90 24.46
CA ALA A 25 -31.96 -0.31 23.89
C ALA A 25 -31.02 -0.06 22.69
N MET A 26 -30.88 1.19 22.23
CA MET A 26 -30.01 1.56 21.12
C MET A 26 -28.58 1.82 21.63
N SER A 27 -27.58 1.25 20.95
CA SER A 27 -26.16 1.46 21.31
C SER A 27 -25.62 2.85 20.93
N GLU A 28 -26.32 3.58 20.05
CA GLU A 28 -25.92 4.91 19.57
C GLU A 28 -26.39 6.04 20.51
N VAL A 29 -25.74 7.21 20.45
CA VAL A 29 -26.22 8.38 21.20
C VAL A 29 -27.49 8.87 20.57
N SER A 30 -28.57 8.81 21.32
CA SER A 30 -29.86 9.32 20.86
C SER A 30 -30.51 10.22 21.92
N LEU A 31 -31.37 11.13 21.45
CA LEU A 31 -32.22 11.98 22.30
C LEU A 31 -33.56 12.29 21.62
N ILE A 32 -34.56 12.61 22.45
CA ILE A 32 -35.91 12.99 22.02
C ILE A 32 -36.23 14.39 22.54
N THR A 33 -36.79 15.24 21.69
CA THR A 33 -37.24 16.59 22.05
C THR A 33 -38.73 16.80 21.74
N ASP A 34 -39.35 17.77 22.41
CA ASP A 34 -40.69 18.26 22.06
C ASP A 34 -40.68 19.11 20.77
N ALA A 35 -41.85 19.56 20.33
CA ALA A 35 -41.99 20.43 19.16
C ALA A 35 -41.27 21.79 19.29
N ASN A 36 -40.93 22.22 20.51
CA ASN A 36 -40.15 23.43 20.79
C ASN A 36 -38.66 23.12 20.98
N GLN A 37 -38.22 21.90 20.63
CA GLN A 37 -36.84 21.41 20.72
C GLN A 37 -36.29 21.34 22.15
N ARG A 38 -37.17 21.20 23.16
CA ARG A 38 -36.78 20.95 24.55
C ARG A 38 -36.57 19.46 24.76
N ILE A 39 -35.43 19.09 25.32
CA ILE A 39 -35.05 17.69 25.55
C ILE A 39 -35.99 17.04 26.55
N LEU A 40 -36.64 15.96 26.15
CA LEU A 40 -37.51 15.14 27.01
C LEU A 40 -36.78 13.89 27.50
N HIS A 41 -35.89 13.35 26.69
CA HIS A 41 -35.16 12.13 27.00
C HIS A 41 -33.80 12.08 26.30
N VAL A 42 -32.82 11.45 26.96
CA VAL A 42 -31.48 11.16 26.43
C VAL A 42 -31.11 9.72 26.76
N SER A 43 -30.34 9.09 25.87
CA SER A 43 -29.76 7.75 26.09
C SER A 43 -28.63 7.78 27.12
N ASP A 44 -28.28 6.63 27.71
CA ASP A 44 -27.11 6.52 28.59
C ASP A 44 -25.80 6.85 27.84
N SER A 45 -25.73 6.46 26.56
CA SER A 45 -24.62 6.80 25.67
C SER A 45 -24.44 8.33 25.51
N PHE A 46 -25.53 9.12 25.55
CA PHE A 46 -25.44 10.58 25.52
C PHE A 46 -24.61 11.12 26.68
N THR A 47 -24.85 10.62 27.90
CA THR A 47 -24.08 11.02 29.08
C THR A 47 -22.63 10.56 28.99
N ALA A 48 -22.38 9.35 28.48
CA ALA A 48 -21.02 8.84 28.28
C ALA A 48 -20.19 9.69 27.30
N ILE A 49 -20.79 10.16 26.20
CA ILE A 49 -20.06 10.92 25.16
C ILE A 49 -19.98 12.41 25.48
N THR A 50 -21.07 13.02 25.99
CA THR A 50 -21.12 14.49 26.20
C THR A 50 -20.70 14.91 27.61
N GLY A 51 -20.69 13.98 28.57
CA GLY A 51 -20.46 14.26 29.99
C GLY A 51 -21.63 14.95 30.70
N HIS A 52 -22.74 15.22 30.01
CA HIS A 52 -23.94 15.80 30.59
C HIS A 52 -24.91 14.71 31.06
N SER A 53 -25.32 14.78 32.33
CA SER A 53 -26.31 13.84 32.87
C SER A 53 -27.71 14.18 32.35
N ALA A 54 -28.61 13.19 32.30
CA ALA A 54 -30.00 13.43 31.92
C ALA A 54 -30.63 14.56 32.77
N ALA A 55 -30.39 14.55 34.08
CA ALA A 55 -30.89 15.58 34.99
C ALA A 55 -30.40 17.00 34.65
N ASP A 56 -29.21 17.13 34.06
CA ASP A 56 -28.65 18.43 33.66
C ASP A 56 -29.33 19.00 32.40
N VAL A 57 -29.85 18.14 31.52
CA VAL A 57 -30.23 18.53 30.15
C VAL A 57 -31.71 18.42 29.85
N ILE A 58 -32.48 17.65 30.63
CA ILE A 58 -33.94 17.59 30.46
C ILE A 58 -34.53 19.01 30.57
N GLY A 59 -35.37 19.37 29.60
CA GLY A 59 -36.04 20.67 29.50
C GLY A 59 -35.22 21.77 28.83
N GLN A 60 -33.94 21.52 28.48
CA GLN A 60 -33.06 22.45 27.77
C GLN A 60 -33.08 22.23 26.25
N ASN A 61 -32.46 23.13 25.49
CA ASN A 61 -32.25 22.97 24.05
C ASN A 61 -30.85 22.39 23.80
N CYS A 62 -30.75 21.42 22.87
CA CYS A 62 -29.50 20.74 22.55
C CYS A 62 -28.43 21.65 21.90
N SER A 63 -28.78 22.89 21.53
CA SER A 63 -27.82 23.93 21.13
C SER A 63 -26.79 24.25 22.21
N MET A 64 -27.00 23.84 23.46
CA MET A 64 -26.01 23.96 24.54
C MET A 64 -24.68 23.23 24.26
N LEU A 65 -24.68 22.23 23.36
CA LEU A 65 -23.46 21.53 22.95
C LEU A 65 -22.67 22.33 21.90
N GLN A 66 -23.22 23.40 21.33
CA GLN A 66 -22.56 24.20 20.31
C GLN A 66 -21.70 25.30 20.95
N GLY A 67 -20.60 25.63 20.29
CA GLY A 67 -19.63 26.61 20.79
C GLY A 67 -18.97 27.45 19.69
N PRO A 68 -17.83 28.09 19.99
CA PRO A 68 -17.18 29.06 19.09
C PRO A 68 -16.76 28.48 17.74
N GLY A 69 -16.35 27.21 17.69
CA GLY A 69 -15.92 26.53 16.47
C GLY A 69 -17.03 25.79 15.73
N SER A 70 -18.29 25.85 16.20
CA SER A 70 -19.42 25.26 15.49
C SER A 70 -19.78 26.10 14.27
N ASP A 71 -19.73 25.50 13.08
CA ASP A 71 -19.98 26.17 11.81
C ASP A 71 -21.32 26.97 11.79
N PRO A 72 -21.29 28.29 11.56
CA PRO A 72 -22.48 29.13 11.48
C PRO A 72 -23.49 28.71 10.41
N GLU A 73 -23.03 28.23 9.25
CA GLU A 73 -23.91 27.83 8.14
C GLU A 73 -24.70 26.57 8.50
N THR A 74 -24.01 25.55 9.00
CA THR A 74 -24.62 24.30 9.49
C THR A 74 -25.64 24.57 10.61
N LYS A 75 -25.33 25.47 11.56
CA LYS A 75 -26.28 25.88 12.61
C LYS A 75 -27.53 26.56 12.04
N SER A 76 -27.38 27.34 10.98
CA SER A 76 -28.50 28.00 10.32
C SER A 76 -29.38 27.00 9.56
N ALA A 77 -28.75 26.13 8.77
CA ALA A 77 -29.43 25.07 8.02
C ALA A 77 -30.21 24.12 8.95
N MET A 78 -29.61 23.71 10.07
CA MET A 78 -30.29 22.89 11.07
C MET A 78 -31.52 23.59 11.65
N ARG A 79 -31.40 24.86 12.08
CA ARG A 79 -32.54 25.61 12.62
C ARG A 79 -33.67 25.79 11.60
N ALA A 80 -33.33 26.05 10.34
CA ALA A 80 -34.32 26.18 9.27
C ALA A 80 -35.07 24.86 9.03
N ALA A 81 -34.35 23.74 8.93
CA ALA A 81 -34.96 22.41 8.75
C ALA A 81 -35.91 22.05 9.91
N LEU A 82 -35.48 22.28 11.15
CA LEU A 82 -36.32 21.99 12.32
C LEU A 82 -37.56 22.91 12.40
N ALA A 83 -37.43 24.19 12.05
CA ALA A 83 -38.57 25.11 12.00
C ALA A 83 -39.58 24.75 10.90
N ALA A 84 -39.10 24.21 9.77
CA ALA A 84 -39.94 23.72 8.68
C ALA A 84 -40.55 22.33 8.96
N GLY A 85 -40.12 21.64 10.02
CA GLY A 85 -40.54 20.27 10.30
C GLY A 85 -39.96 19.25 9.30
N GLU A 86 -38.76 19.52 8.78
CA GLU A 86 -38.02 18.67 7.85
C GLU A 86 -36.88 17.93 8.56
N PRO A 87 -36.47 16.76 8.06
CA PRO A 87 -35.30 16.06 8.59
C PRO A 87 -34.02 16.85 8.32
N PHE A 88 -33.07 16.77 9.25
CA PHE A 88 -31.74 17.36 9.11
C PHE A 88 -30.68 16.27 9.24
N ARG A 89 -29.64 16.33 8.41
CA ARG A 89 -28.43 15.52 8.55
C ARG A 89 -27.20 16.37 8.26
N GLY A 90 -26.20 16.30 9.12
CA GLY A 90 -24.95 17.04 8.92
C GLY A 90 -23.94 16.81 10.04
N GLU A 91 -22.70 17.20 9.76
CA GLU A 91 -21.61 17.13 10.72
C GLU A 91 -21.41 18.50 11.39
N ILE A 92 -21.33 18.54 12.71
CA ILE A 92 -21.14 19.78 13.47
C ILE A 92 -20.15 19.58 14.61
N LEU A 93 -19.27 20.55 14.82
CA LEU A 93 -18.39 20.57 15.97
C LEU A 93 -19.18 20.94 17.23
N ASN A 94 -19.21 20.05 18.21
CA ASN A 94 -19.84 20.24 19.51
C ASN A 94 -18.78 20.19 20.63
N TYR A 95 -19.21 20.52 21.84
CA TYR A 95 -18.38 20.59 23.03
C TYR A 95 -19.00 19.75 24.16
N ARG A 96 -18.15 19.01 24.86
CA ARG A 96 -18.52 18.24 26.05
C ARG A 96 -18.61 19.16 27.26
N LYS A 97 -19.15 18.64 28.38
CA LYS A 97 -19.28 19.38 29.65
C LYS A 97 -17.95 19.91 30.19
N ASP A 98 -16.83 19.25 29.88
CA ASP A 98 -15.47 19.64 30.26
C ASP A 98 -14.83 20.69 29.32
N GLY A 99 -15.52 21.08 28.25
CA GLY A 99 -15.05 22.03 27.24
C GLY A 99 -14.25 21.40 26.09
N SER A 100 -14.01 20.08 26.10
CA SER A 100 -13.35 19.39 24.98
C SER A 100 -14.25 19.36 23.75
N ALA A 101 -13.67 19.65 22.58
CA ALA A 101 -14.40 19.64 21.31
C ALA A 101 -14.53 18.22 20.74
N PHE A 102 -15.61 17.96 20.01
CA PHE A 102 -15.80 16.74 19.25
C PHE A 102 -16.66 16.96 18.01
N TRP A 103 -16.29 16.27 16.94
CA TRP A 103 -17.09 16.24 15.72
C TRP A 103 -18.25 15.27 15.89
N ASN A 104 -19.45 15.78 15.61
CA ASN A 104 -20.70 15.06 15.77
C ASN A 104 -21.39 14.89 14.40
N ASP A 105 -21.52 13.64 13.92
CA ASP A 105 -22.42 13.31 12.81
C ASP A 105 -23.84 13.19 13.35
N LEU A 106 -24.70 14.13 12.96
CA LEU A 106 -26.01 14.37 13.55
C LEU A 106 -27.10 14.10 12.52
N SER A 107 -28.10 13.30 12.91
CA SER A 107 -29.32 13.05 12.14
C SER A 107 -30.55 13.32 13.00
N ILE A 108 -31.42 14.24 12.57
CA ILE A 108 -32.64 14.63 13.27
C ILE A 108 -33.86 14.35 12.39
N THR A 109 -34.83 13.62 12.94
CA THR A 109 -36.06 13.23 12.24
C THR A 109 -37.30 13.76 12.99
N PRO A 110 -38.21 14.50 12.32
CA PRO A 110 -39.45 14.96 12.92
C PRO A 110 -40.49 13.83 13.05
N LEU A 111 -41.25 13.85 14.14
CA LEU A 111 -42.40 12.96 14.38
C LEU A 111 -43.70 13.75 14.38
N CYS A 112 -44.63 13.38 13.50
CA CYS A 112 -45.91 14.06 13.34
C CYS A 112 -47.07 13.25 13.93
N ASN A 113 -48.10 13.94 14.41
CA ASN A 113 -49.37 13.31 14.78
C ASN A 113 -50.23 12.96 13.55
N ALA A 114 -51.39 12.34 13.78
CA ALA A 114 -52.33 11.95 12.72
C ALA A 114 -52.80 13.12 11.82
N ALA A 115 -52.77 14.35 12.34
CA ALA A 115 -53.10 15.58 11.61
C ALA A 115 -51.90 16.18 10.85
N GLY A 116 -50.73 15.52 10.85
CA GLY A 116 -49.52 15.97 10.15
C GLY A 116 -48.73 17.06 10.87
N LYS A 117 -49.11 17.44 12.10
CA LYS A 117 -48.40 18.43 12.91
C LYS A 117 -47.23 17.77 13.63
N VAL A 118 -46.04 18.37 13.56
CA VAL A 118 -44.85 17.93 14.32
C VAL A 118 -45.15 18.00 15.82
N THR A 119 -44.83 16.93 16.53
CA THR A 119 -44.99 16.80 17.98
C THR A 119 -43.67 16.64 18.70
N HIS A 120 -42.72 15.93 18.08
CA HIS A 120 -41.42 15.59 18.66
C HIS A 120 -40.35 15.54 17.58
N PHE A 121 -39.09 15.57 17.99
CA PHE A 121 -37.96 15.19 17.14
C PHE A 121 -37.15 14.08 17.79
N VAL A 122 -36.67 13.14 16.97
CA VAL A 122 -35.72 12.11 17.37
C VAL A 122 -34.39 12.43 16.73
N SER A 123 -33.34 12.52 17.55
CA SER A 123 -31.98 12.78 17.06
C SER A 123 -31.06 11.61 17.40
N VAL A 124 -30.23 11.24 16.43
CA VAL A 124 -29.14 10.28 16.58
C VAL A 124 -27.82 11.02 16.33
N GLN A 125 -26.84 10.76 17.15
CA GLN A 125 -25.54 11.43 17.20
C GLN A 125 -24.43 10.39 17.23
N ARG A 126 -23.35 10.69 16.52
CA ARG A 126 -22.15 9.84 16.51
C ARG A 126 -20.90 10.69 16.63
N ASP A 127 -20.10 10.40 17.65
CA ASP A 127 -18.76 10.96 17.79
C ASP A 127 -17.85 10.39 16.70
N ILE A 128 -17.36 11.26 15.81
CA ILE A 128 -16.48 10.88 14.70
C ILE A 128 -15.04 11.36 14.92
N ASN A 129 -14.65 11.83 16.11
CA ASN A 129 -13.27 12.29 16.39
C ASN A 129 -12.23 11.22 16.09
N THR A 130 -12.44 9.97 16.52
CA THR A 130 -11.49 8.87 16.26
C THR A 130 -11.34 8.60 14.77
N ARG A 131 -12.45 8.68 14.01
CA ARG A 131 -12.45 8.52 12.55
C ARG A 131 -11.69 9.66 11.88
N MET A 132 -11.90 10.90 12.32
CA MET A 132 -11.23 12.09 11.78
C MET A 132 -9.74 12.13 12.11
N ALA A 133 -9.36 11.87 13.36
CA ALA A 133 -7.96 11.80 13.78
C ALA A 133 -7.22 10.68 13.06
N LEU A 134 -7.85 9.51 12.88
CA LEU A 134 -7.30 8.44 12.07
C LEU A 134 -7.16 8.86 10.60
N HIS A 135 -8.13 9.56 10.03
CA HIS A 135 -8.05 10.06 8.66
C HIS A 135 -6.93 11.08 8.46
N GLU A 136 -6.75 12.01 9.40
CA GLU A 136 -5.68 13.00 9.37
C GLU A 136 -4.31 12.37 9.61
N GLN A 137 -4.22 11.41 10.53
CA GLN A 137 -3.01 10.63 10.75
C GLN A 137 -2.65 9.79 9.52
N LEU A 138 -3.62 9.14 8.88
CA LEU A 138 -3.43 8.41 7.63
C LEU A 138 -2.99 9.36 6.51
N ARG A 139 -3.56 10.57 6.43
CA ARG A 139 -3.15 11.60 5.47
C ARG A 139 -1.72 12.10 5.74
N PHE A 140 -1.36 12.35 6.99
CA PHE A 140 -0.01 12.75 7.37
C PHE A 140 1.00 11.64 7.03
N GLN A 141 0.71 10.39 7.39
CA GLN A 141 1.52 9.21 7.06
C GLN A 141 1.61 8.96 5.54
N ALA A 142 0.56 9.26 4.79
CA ALA A 142 0.56 9.13 3.33
C ALA A 142 1.46 10.17 2.64
N LEU A 143 1.71 11.32 3.28
CA LEU A 143 2.43 12.46 2.67
C LEU A 143 3.78 12.77 3.32
N HIS A 144 4.13 12.17 4.47
CA HIS A 144 5.36 12.45 5.21
C HIS A 144 6.13 11.16 5.56
N ASP A 145 7.45 11.29 5.69
CA ASP A 145 8.36 10.27 6.17
C ASP A 145 8.20 10.08 7.69
N PRO A 146 8.00 8.84 8.18
CA PRO A 146 7.70 8.59 9.59
C PRO A 146 8.89 8.81 10.53
N VAL A 147 10.12 8.87 10.00
CA VAL A 147 11.32 9.05 10.82
C VAL A 147 11.65 10.53 10.94
N THR A 148 11.72 11.27 9.83
CA THR A 148 12.13 12.69 9.83
C THR A 148 10.96 13.66 9.90
N GLY A 149 9.73 13.21 9.59
CA GLY A 149 8.57 14.09 9.47
C GLY A 149 8.59 14.97 8.21
N LEU A 150 9.60 14.83 7.34
CA LEU A 150 9.67 15.54 6.07
C LEU A 150 8.60 15.03 5.10
N PRO A 151 8.10 15.87 4.18
CA PRO A 151 7.36 15.41 3.01
C PRO A 151 8.01 14.20 2.32
N ASN A 152 7.20 13.21 1.94
CA ASN A 152 7.66 12.02 1.25
C ASN A 152 7.56 12.18 -0.27
N ARG A 153 7.84 11.11 -1.00
CA ARG A 153 7.76 11.06 -2.46
C ARG A 153 6.40 11.47 -3.03
N VAL A 154 5.29 11.18 -2.33
CA VAL A 154 3.94 11.54 -2.76
C VAL A 154 3.74 13.05 -2.69
N ALA A 155 4.16 13.68 -1.61
CA ALA A 155 4.11 15.13 -1.44
C ALA A 155 5.00 15.86 -2.46
N LEU A 156 6.17 15.30 -2.80
CA LEU A 156 7.02 15.83 -3.87
C LEU A 156 6.31 15.83 -5.22
N ALA A 157 5.66 14.73 -5.59
CA ALA A 157 4.95 14.62 -6.86
C ALA A 157 3.82 15.67 -6.97
N GLN A 158 3.09 15.90 -5.87
CA GLN A 158 2.09 16.97 -5.78
C GLN A 158 2.74 18.34 -5.98
N ARG A 159 3.84 18.61 -5.28
CA ARG A 159 4.54 19.89 -5.35
C ARG A 159 5.11 20.19 -6.74
N LEU A 160 5.71 19.21 -7.40
CA LEU A 160 6.22 19.37 -8.76
C LEU A 160 5.07 19.56 -9.77
N SER A 161 3.95 18.87 -9.58
CA SER A 161 2.76 19.08 -10.42
C SER A 161 2.22 20.50 -10.33
N GLU A 162 2.21 21.12 -9.14
CA GLU A 162 1.84 22.53 -8.97
C GLU A 162 2.77 23.43 -9.79
N ILE A 163 4.09 23.23 -9.66
CA ILE A 163 5.12 24.00 -10.39
C ILE A 163 4.97 23.85 -11.91
N PHE A 164 4.66 22.66 -12.40
CA PHE A 164 4.48 22.42 -13.85
C PHE A 164 3.19 23.04 -14.40
N THR A 165 2.16 23.21 -13.56
CA THR A 165 0.84 23.71 -13.98
C THR A 165 0.78 25.25 -13.99
N ASP A 166 1.55 25.92 -13.12
CA ASP A 166 1.70 27.38 -13.11
C ASP A 166 2.62 27.87 -14.24
N GLY A 167 2.17 27.63 -15.49
CA GLY A 167 2.94 27.77 -16.72
C GLY A 167 3.10 29.19 -17.29
N ASN A 168 3.38 30.23 -16.48
CA ASN A 168 3.62 31.56 -17.07
C ASN A 168 4.61 32.46 -16.33
N HIS A 169 5.90 32.07 -16.31
CA HIS A 169 7.01 33.00 -16.09
C HIS A 169 8.22 32.59 -16.94
N ALA A 170 8.33 33.11 -18.17
CA ALA A 170 9.40 32.76 -19.12
C ALA A 170 10.84 33.00 -18.59
N ASP A 171 10.97 33.82 -17.54
CA ASP A 171 12.23 34.26 -16.93
C ASP A 171 12.55 33.58 -15.58
N VAL A 172 11.65 32.74 -15.05
CA VAL A 172 11.80 32.08 -13.75
C VAL A 172 12.01 30.57 -13.94
N THR A 173 12.85 29.96 -13.11
CA THR A 173 13.20 28.54 -13.10
C THR A 173 13.04 27.97 -11.70
N ALA A 174 12.70 26.68 -11.61
CA ALA A 174 12.85 25.92 -10.37
C ALA A 174 14.09 25.02 -10.47
N ALA A 175 14.74 24.74 -9.36
CA ALA A 175 15.84 23.78 -9.27
C ALA A 175 15.39 22.58 -8.43
N VAL A 176 15.58 21.37 -8.97
CA VAL A 176 15.33 20.11 -8.29
C VAL A 176 16.68 19.47 -7.99
N GLY A 177 16.93 19.19 -6.72
CA GLY A 177 18.18 18.63 -6.21
C GLY A 177 17.97 17.29 -5.52
N MET A 178 18.78 16.29 -5.87
CA MET A 178 18.87 15.01 -5.15
C MET A 178 20.08 15.06 -4.22
N ILE A 179 19.85 14.84 -2.93
CA ILE A 179 20.85 14.89 -1.86
C ILE A 179 21.06 13.48 -1.31
N ASP A 180 22.32 13.12 -1.07
CA ASP A 180 22.72 11.89 -0.40
C ASP A 180 23.68 12.20 0.75
N LEU A 181 23.47 11.56 1.91
CA LEU A 181 24.38 11.67 3.04
C LEU A 181 25.59 10.75 2.88
N ASP A 182 26.75 11.36 2.74
CA ASP A 182 28.01 10.64 2.62
C ASP A 182 28.33 9.89 3.93
N ASP A 183 28.67 8.61 3.80
CA ASP A 183 29.15 7.74 4.89
C ASP A 183 28.09 7.46 5.99
N PHE A 184 26.81 7.72 5.73
CA PHE A 184 25.71 7.43 6.68
C PHE A 184 25.65 5.96 7.10
N ARG A 185 25.90 5.01 6.18
CA ARG A 185 25.98 3.58 6.50
C ARG A 185 27.05 3.29 7.55
N SER A 186 28.19 3.99 7.52
CA SER A 186 29.26 3.82 8.50
C SER A 186 28.82 4.26 9.90
N VAL A 187 27.95 5.28 9.99
CA VAL A 187 27.34 5.72 11.24
C VAL A 187 26.39 4.65 11.79
N ASN A 188 25.51 4.11 10.96
CA ASN A 188 24.60 3.02 11.37
C ASN A 188 25.36 1.79 11.86
N ASN A 189 26.44 1.40 11.17
CA ASN A 189 27.25 0.24 11.56
C ASN A 189 28.02 0.47 12.87
N ALA A 190 28.42 1.71 13.16
CA ALA A 190 29.22 2.03 14.34
C ALA A 190 28.38 2.33 15.59
N PHE A 191 27.16 2.87 15.42
CA PHE A 191 26.34 3.40 16.53
C PHE A 191 24.90 2.86 16.57
N GLY A 192 24.51 2.02 15.61
CA GLY A 192 23.17 1.43 15.52
C GLY A 192 22.14 2.29 14.78
N HIS A 193 21.04 1.68 14.38
CA HIS A 193 19.98 2.33 13.60
C HIS A 193 19.26 3.47 14.35
N GLU A 194 19.10 3.35 15.66
CA GLU A 194 18.47 4.42 16.47
C GLU A 194 19.30 5.72 16.43
N ALA A 195 20.63 5.60 16.44
CA ALA A 195 21.55 6.72 16.30
C ALA A 195 21.50 7.32 14.88
N GLY A 196 21.35 6.48 13.86
CA GLY A 196 21.09 6.92 12.49
C GLY A 196 19.79 7.69 12.33
N ASP A 197 18.70 7.20 12.92
CA ASP A 197 17.40 7.88 12.90
C ASP A 197 17.44 9.24 13.60
N GLN A 198 18.18 9.34 14.72
CA GLN A 198 18.42 10.62 15.40
C GLN A 198 19.20 11.59 14.51
N LEU A 199 20.25 11.10 13.83
CA LEU A 199 21.01 11.91 12.89
C LEU A 199 20.13 12.41 11.74
N LEU A 200 19.30 11.55 11.15
CA LEU A 200 18.39 11.93 10.07
C LEU A 200 17.36 12.98 10.51
N LYS A 201 16.80 12.84 11.73
CA LYS A 201 15.89 13.83 12.33
C LYS A 201 16.59 15.18 12.55
N GLU A 202 17.79 15.16 13.13
CA GLU A 202 18.57 16.37 13.37
C GLU A 202 18.98 17.05 12.05
N TRP A 203 19.40 16.25 11.06
CA TRP A 203 19.70 16.74 9.72
C TRP A 203 18.50 17.42 9.07
N ALA A 204 17.33 16.77 9.10
CA ALA A 204 16.10 17.31 8.54
C ALA A 204 15.74 18.67 9.17
N LEU A 205 15.79 18.76 10.51
CA LEU A 205 15.52 20.00 11.24
C LEU A 205 16.51 21.12 10.87
N ARG A 206 17.81 20.80 10.78
CA ARG A 206 18.84 21.78 10.40
C ARG A 206 18.65 22.28 8.98
N MET A 207 18.28 21.41 8.05
CA MET A 207 18.05 21.81 6.66
C MET A 207 16.80 22.68 6.53
N GLN A 208 15.67 22.28 7.15
CA GLN A 208 14.43 23.07 7.13
C GLN A 208 14.62 24.48 7.70
N ALA A 209 15.40 24.63 8.77
CA ALA A 209 15.66 25.94 9.39
C ALA A 209 16.41 26.93 8.50
N ASN A 210 17.06 26.45 7.43
CA ASN A 210 17.83 27.26 6.49
C ASN A 210 17.14 27.45 5.13
N LEU A 211 15.97 26.85 4.94
CA LEU A 211 15.15 27.01 3.74
C LEU A 211 14.06 28.06 3.98
N ARG A 212 13.68 28.78 2.93
CA ARG A 212 12.61 29.79 2.99
C ARG A 212 11.23 29.16 2.83
N ASP A 213 10.21 29.90 3.23
CA ASP A 213 8.82 29.58 2.94
C ASP A 213 8.61 29.51 1.42
N GLY A 214 8.29 28.32 0.91
CA GLY A 214 8.09 28.03 -0.52
C GLY A 214 9.06 27.01 -1.11
N ASP A 215 10.25 26.86 -0.53
CA ASP A 215 11.16 25.76 -0.87
C ASP A 215 10.64 24.45 -0.28
N PHE A 216 10.90 23.34 -0.97
CA PHE A 216 10.47 22.01 -0.56
C PHE A 216 11.66 21.15 -0.20
N LEU A 217 11.61 20.51 0.96
CA LEU A 217 12.56 19.49 1.37
C LEU A 217 11.80 18.21 1.70
N GLY A 218 12.13 17.12 1.01
CA GLY A 218 11.51 15.81 1.24
C GLY A 218 12.55 14.71 1.45
N ARG A 219 12.12 13.59 2.01
CA ARG A 219 12.93 12.38 2.15
C ARG A 219 12.37 11.27 1.26
N MET A 220 13.25 10.65 0.49
CA MET A 220 12.88 9.60 -0.48
C MET A 220 13.04 8.19 0.11
N GLY A 221 13.93 8.05 1.09
CA GLY A 221 14.19 6.81 1.80
C GLY A 221 15.67 6.71 2.15
N GLY A 222 16.04 5.91 3.16
CA GLY A 222 17.45 5.76 3.55
C GLY A 222 18.13 7.10 3.87
N ASP A 223 19.25 7.37 3.21
CA ASP A 223 20.04 8.59 3.25
C ASP A 223 19.74 9.58 2.11
N GLU A 224 18.69 9.36 1.33
CA GLU A 224 18.32 10.16 0.16
C GLU A 224 17.24 11.20 0.47
N PHE A 225 17.50 12.44 0.07
CA PHE A 225 16.62 13.60 0.25
C PHE A 225 16.46 14.37 -1.06
N ILE A 226 15.36 15.11 -1.19
CA ILE A 226 15.09 15.97 -2.32
C ILE A 226 14.88 17.40 -1.86
N LEU A 227 15.52 18.33 -2.57
CA LEU A 227 15.36 19.76 -2.43
C LEU A 227 14.70 20.33 -3.69
N VAL A 228 13.68 21.16 -3.55
CA VAL A 228 13.15 21.97 -4.65
C VAL A 228 13.19 23.44 -4.25
N VAL A 229 13.93 24.23 -5.01
CA VAL A 229 14.04 25.68 -4.85
C VAL A 229 13.31 26.34 -6.01
N GLN A 230 12.35 27.21 -5.72
CA GLN A 230 11.47 27.82 -6.73
C GLN A 230 11.84 29.29 -6.99
N ASP A 231 11.14 29.98 -7.87
CA ASP A 231 11.28 31.44 -8.05
C ASP A 231 12.73 31.93 -8.25
N ILE A 232 13.53 31.13 -8.96
CA ILE A 232 14.91 31.49 -9.26
C ILE A 232 14.93 32.20 -10.61
N ASP A 233 15.52 33.39 -10.67
CA ASP A 233 15.74 34.06 -11.95
C ASP A 233 16.74 33.25 -12.81
N ARG A 234 16.39 32.98 -14.07
CA ARG A 234 17.18 32.10 -14.95
C ARG A 234 18.61 32.59 -15.16
N ALA A 235 18.83 33.90 -15.23
CA ALA A 235 20.16 34.48 -15.48
C ALA A 235 21.09 34.36 -14.26
N SER A 236 20.52 34.34 -13.06
CA SER A 236 21.23 34.27 -11.78
C SER A 236 21.20 32.89 -11.10
N ALA A 237 20.54 31.89 -11.71
CA ALA A 237 20.26 30.60 -11.08
C ALA A 237 21.48 29.89 -10.48
N ALA A 238 22.62 29.89 -11.19
CA ALA A 238 23.83 29.24 -10.68
C ALA A 238 24.43 29.96 -9.46
N ALA A 239 24.30 31.29 -9.36
CA ALA A 239 24.80 32.07 -8.23
C ALA A 239 23.87 31.92 -7.02
N VAL A 240 22.55 32.05 -7.22
CA VAL A 240 21.54 31.87 -6.16
C VAL A 240 21.62 30.47 -5.56
N LEU A 241 21.75 29.43 -6.40
CA LEU A 241 21.92 28.07 -5.92
C LEU A 241 23.22 27.89 -5.15
N ALA A 242 24.33 28.50 -5.60
CA ALA A 242 25.59 28.42 -4.86
C ALA A 242 25.46 28.98 -3.44
N ASP A 243 24.82 30.15 -3.29
CA ASP A 243 24.63 30.80 -1.98
C ASP A 243 23.76 29.96 -1.03
N ILE A 244 22.63 29.42 -1.54
CA ILE A 244 21.74 28.56 -0.75
C ILE A 244 22.47 27.28 -0.32
N LEU A 245 23.19 26.66 -1.25
CA LEU A 245 23.93 25.43 -0.96
C LEU A 245 25.05 25.69 0.04
N ASP A 246 25.83 26.76 -0.07
CA ASP A 246 26.90 27.06 0.89
C ASP A 246 26.36 27.19 2.33
N VAL A 247 25.16 27.75 2.51
CA VAL A 247 24.47 27.81 3.81
C VAL A 247 24.06 26.42 4.32
N LEU A 248 23.51 25.57 3.44
CA LEU A 248 23.15 24.19 3.79
C LEU A 248 24.41 23.36 4.14
N HIS A 249 25.51 23.58 3.43
CA HIS A 249 26.79 22.91 3.67
C HIS A 249 27.34 23.23 5.05
N ALA A 250 27.42 24.52 5.40
CA ALA A 250 27.91 24.98 6.69
C ALA A 250 27.09 24.42 7.87
N SER A 251 25.82 24.09 7.64
CA SER A 251 24.94 23.49 8.66
C SER A 251 25.22 22.01 8.92
N VAL A 252 25.83 21.31 7.95
CA VAL A 252 26.20 19.88 8.04
C VAL A 252 27.65 19.66 8.44
N GLU A 253 28.54 20.63 8.18
CA GLU A 253 29.90 20.60 8.71
C GLU A 253 29.95 20.66 10.25
N ARG A 254 28.88 21.17 10.88
CA ARG A 254 28.70 21.13 12.33
C ARG A 254 28.46 19.67 12.77
N PRO A 255 29.25 19.12 13.72
CA PRO A 255 29.07 17.75 14.15
C PRO A 255 27.64 17.46 14.66
N PHE A 256 27.17 16.24 14.40
CA PHE A 256 25.92 15.69 14.91
C PHE A 256 26.17 14.97 16.23
N LEU A 257 25.14 14.89 17.09
CA LEU A 257 25.22 14.14 18.33
C LEU A 257 24.47 12.81 18.17
N ALA A 258 25.22 11.72 18.15
CA ALA A 258 24.68 10.36 18.07
C ALA A 258 25.10 9.58 19.32
N SER A 259 24.12 9.17 20.14
CA SER A 259 24.36 8.43 21.40
C SER A 259 25.38 9.12 22.34
N GLY A 260 25.37 10.45 22.39
CA GLY A 260 26.29 11.25 23.22
C GLY A 260 27.71 11.41 22.66
N ARG A 261 27.98 10.96 21.43
CA ARG A 261 29.25 11.13 20.72
C ARG A 261 29.10 12.03 19.51
N SER A 262 30.18 12.76 19.21
CA SER A 262 30.24 13.68 18.07
C SER A 262 30.53 12.91 16.78
N VAL A 263 29.64 13.01 15.78
CA VAL A 263 29.75 12.36 14.47
C VAL A 263 29.77 13.42 13.37
N LYS A 264 30.61 13.22 12.36
CA LYS A 264 30.63 14.05 11.15
C LYS A 264 30.13 13.22 9.97
N VAL A 265 29.22 13.79 9.18
CA VAL A 265 28.75 13.24 7.91
C VAL A 265 28.98 14.27 6.83
N GLY A 266 29.27 13.81 5.62
CA GLY A 266 29.27 14.67 4.44
C GLY A 266 27.92 14.64 3.75
N MET A 267 27.79 15.40 2.66
CA MET A 267 26.71 15.17 1.72
C MET A 267 27.17 15.46 0.30
N SER A 268 26.43 14.91 -0.65
CA SER A 268 26.59 15.15 -2.08
C SER A 268 25.23 15.50 -2.67
N ILE A 269 25.18 16.48 -3.58
CA ILE A 269 23.94 16.87 -4.26
C ILE A 269 24.12 16.98 -5.77
N GLY A 270 23.13 16.52 -6.53
CA GLY A 270 23.00 16.76 -7.97
C GLY A 270 21.75 17.56 -8.27
N LEU A 271 21.86 18.56 -9.15
CA LEU A 271 20.79 19.54 -9.43
C LEU A 271 20.41 19.56 -10.91
N ALA A 272 19.13 19.74 -11.19
CA ALA A 272 18.56 19.99 -12.52
C ALA A 272 17.59 21.18 -12.47
N LEU A 273 17.52 22.00 -13.53
CA LEU A 273 16.65 23.17 -13.61
C LEU A 273 15.43 22.90 -14.49
N PHE A 274 14.27 23.33 -14.02
CA PHE A 274 13.03 23.37 -14.78
C PHE A 274 12.79 24.78 -15.34
N PRO A 275 12.50 24.95 -16.65
CA PRO A 275 12.22 23.92 -17.64
C PRO A 275 13.45 23.49 -18.49
N ARG A 276 14.67 23.91 -18.13
CA ARG A 276 15.86 23.78 -19.01
C ARG A 276 16.32 22.34 -19.21
N GLU A 277 16.40 21.55 -18.15
CA GLU A 277 16.89 20.16 -18.18
C GLU A 277 15.75 19.12 -18.19
N GLY A 278 14.49 19.55 -18.07
CA GLY A 278 13.30 18.71 -18.15
C GLY A 278 12.02 19.50 -17.92
N CYS A 279 10.89 19.01 -18.45
CA CYS A 279 9.56 19.60 -18.25
C CYS A 279 8.63 18.70 -17.43
N ASP A 280 9.13 17.54 -17.00
CA ASP A 280 8.42 16.55 -16.20
C ASP A 280 9.31 16.05 -15.05
N MET A 281 8.67 15.47 -14.03
CA MET A 281 9.34 15.00 -12.81
C MET A 281 10.39 13.93 -13.11
N ALA A 282 10.14 13.00 -14.03
CA ALA A 282 11.06 11.90 -14.30
C ALA A 282 12.34 12.41 -14.96
N SER A 283 12.23 13.31 -15.94
CA SER A 283 13.38 13.94 -16.60
C SER A 283 14.23 14.75 -15.62
N LEU A 284 13.61 15.56 -14.76
CA LEU A 284 14.33 16.37 -13.77
C LEU A 284 15.04 15.52 -12.72
N LEU A 285 14.38 14.49 -12.19
CA LEU A 285 14.98 13.59 -11.20
C LEU A 285 16.13 12.78 -11.81
N ARG A 286 15.98 12.30 -13.05
CA ARG A 286 17.05 11.59 -13.76
C ARG A 286 18.28 12.48 -13.95
N ARG A 287 18.10 13.71 -14.41
CA ARG A 287 19.20 14.68 -14.59
C ARG A 287 19.86 15.06 -13.27
N ALA A 288 19.08 15.22 -12.20
CA ALA A 288 19.60 15.47 -10.86
C ALA A 288 20.40 14.27 -10.33
N ASP A 289 19.95 13.04 -10.57
CA ASP A 289 20.65 11.81 -10.18
C ASP A 289 21.97 11.62 -10.96
N ASP A 290 21.96 11.85 -12.29
CA ASP A 290 23.17 11.84 -13.10
C ASP A 290 24.23 12.83 -12.56
N ALA A 291 23.79 14.04 -12.21
CA ALA A 291 24.65 15.06 -11.61
C ALA A 291 25.17 14.63 -10.22
N LEU A 292 24.32 13.98 -9.41
CA LEU A 292 24.69 13.46 -8.09
C LEU A 292 25.77 12.38 -8.22
N TYR A 293 25.61 11.47 -9.18
CA TYR A 293 26.60 10.43 -9.48
C TYR A 293 27.95 11.02 -9.86
N GLN A 294 27.99 12.08 -10.69
CA GLN A 294 29.25 12.78 -11.01
C GLN A 294 29.89 13.44 -9.79
N SER A 295 29.08 14.04 -8.90
CA SER A 295 29.55 14.61 -7.64
C SER A 295 30.18 13.54 -6.73
N LYS A 296 29.57 12.34 -6.65
CA LYS A 296 30.10 11.21 -5.89
C LYS A 296 31.36 10.61 -6.49
N LYS A 297 31.42 10.45 -7.83
CA LYS A 297 32.60 9.91 -8.53
C LYS A 297 33.85 10.76 -8.31
N THR A 298 33.67 12.07 -8.17
CA THR A 298 34.75 13.03 -7.95
C THR A 298 34.94 13.40 -6.47
N LYS A 299 34.29 12.71 -5.52
CA LYS A 299 34.29 13.02 -4.07
C LYS A 299 35.65 13.37 -3.47
N ASN A 300 36.72 12.67 -3.86
CA ASN A 300 38.08 12.88 -3.32
C ASN A 300 38.86 14.03 -3.98
N ASN A 301 38.35 14.61 -5.08
CA ASN A 301 39.06 15.62 -5.87
C ASN A 301 38.12 16.76 -6.36
N ARG A 302 36.94 16.90 -5.76
CA ARG A 302 35.93 17.90 -6.13
C ARG A 302 36.18 19.23 -5.43
N ALA A 303 36.01 20.33 -6.16
CA ALA A 303 36.06 21.68 -5.60
C ALA A 303 34.74 22.10 -4.91
N ARG A 304 33.63 21.43 -5.23
CA ARG A 304 32.29 21.70 -4.69
C ARG A 304 31.58 20.39 -4.40
N TRP A 305 30.72 20.38 -3.39
CA TRP A 305 29.96 19.19 -2.98
C TRP A 305 28.67 18.96 -3.78
N TRP A 306 28.40 19.87 -4.72
CA TRP A 306 27.24 19.88 -5.58
C TRP A 306 27.63 19.92 -7.06
N THR A 307 26.77 19.41 -7.93
CA THR A 307 26.94 19.48 -9.38
C THR A 307 25.61 19.87 -10.03
N LEU A 308 25.66 20.82 -10.97
CA LEU A 308 24.52 21.20 -11.79
C LEU A 308 24.59 20.45 -13.13
N ALA A 309 23.47 19.90 -13.59
CA ALA A 309 23.38 19.30 -14.92
C ALA A 309 23.72 20.36 -16.00
N ALA A 310 24.71 20.09 -16.85
CA ALA A 310 25.13 20.98 -17.94
C ALA A 310 24.48 20.58 -19.28
N ALA A 311 24.31 21.55 -20.20
CA ALA A 311 23.76 21.34 -21.54
C ALA A 311 24.81 21.62 -22.63
N ASP A 312 25.25 20.60 -23.39
CA ASP A 312 25.59 20.66 -24.83
C ASP A 312 25.76 19.22 -25.44
N PRO A 313 25.83 19.02 -26.79
CA PRO A 313 25.14 17.95 -27.51
C PRO A 313 26.12 16.85 -27.98
N LEU A 314 25.59 15.74 -28.51
CA LEU A 314 26.36 14.60 -29.09
C LEU A 314 27.02 13.65 -28.08
N VAL A 315 26.23 12.98 -27.24
CA VAL A 315 26.43 11.55 -26.97
C VAL A 315 25.05 10.91 -26.84
N GLY A 316 24.69 10.12 -27.86
CA GLY A 316 23.82 8.94 -27.79
C GLY A 316 22.47 9.06 -27.08
N GLU A 317 21.41 9.03 -27.88
CA GLU A 317 20.13 8.44 -27.50
C GLU A 317 20.33 7.15 -26.67
N GLY A 318 19.54 7.01 -25.61
CA GLY A 318 19.44 5.79 -24.82
C GLY A 318 20.29 5.81 -23.55
N SER A 319 19.66 6.16 -22.42
CA SER A 319 19.73 5.31 -21.21
C SER A 319 19.04 5.94 -19.99
N ASN A 320 17.86 5.39 -19.72
CA ASN A 320 17.50 4.76 -18.46
C ASN A 320 16.70 5.57 -17.43
N LEU A 321 15.46 5.08 -17.28
CA LEU A 321 14.61 5.11 -16.11
C LEU A 321 15.28 4.38 -14.93
N THR A 322 15.18 4.97 -13.75
CA THR A 322 15.58 4.35 -12.47
C THR A 322 14.32 3.88 -11.72
N TYR A 323 14.09 2.57 -11.69
CA TYR A 323 13.20 1.83 -10.76
C TYR A 323 13.68 0.36 -10.79
N LEU A 324 13.83 -0.46 -9.75
CA LEU A 324 13.68 -0.43 -8.28
C LEU A 324 14.57 -1.60 -7.77
N ARG A 325 15.13 -1.52 -6.57
CA ARG A 325 15.07 -2.61 -5.57
C ARG A 325 15.67 -2.19 -4.23
N GLY A 326 14.91 -2.44 -3.18
CA GLY A 326 15.46 -2.73 -1.87
C GLY A 326 16.28 -4.04 -1.92
N GLY A 327 17.32 -4.09 -1.10
CA GLY A 327 18.14 -5.28 -0.88
C GLY A 327 19.51 -5.25 -1.55
N GLY A 328 20.51 -4.71 -0.84
CA GLY A 328 21.93 -4.91 -1.11
C GLY A 328 22.49 -4.14 -2.32
N ALA A 329 23.49 -3.30 -2.08
CA ALA A 329 24.25 -2.66 -3.16
C ALA A 329 25.01 -3.73 -3.96
N VAL A 330 24.40 -4.23 -5.04
CA VAL A 330 25.11 -5.01 -6.06
C VAL A 330 25.90 -4.03 -6.94
N PRO A 331 27.19 -4.25 -7.20
CA PRO A 331 27.97 -3.41 -8.12
C PRO A 331 27.30 -3.38 -9.49
N ARG A 332 27.14 -2.18 -10.08
CA ARG A 332 26.68 -2.07 -11.47
C ARG A 332 27.69 -2.81 -12.36
N PRO A 333 27.26 -3.77 -13.20
CA PRO A 333 28.15 -4.50 -14.08
C PRO A 333 28.75 -3.57 -15.14
N ASP A 334 29.97 -3.90 -15.59
CA ASP A 334 30.69 -3.12 -16.60
C ASP A 334 29.90 -3.00 -17.92
N ALA A 335 30.17 -1.95 -18.70
CA ALA A 335 29.48 -1.68 -19.96
C ALA A 335 29.52 -2.87 -20.94
N ASP A 336 30.61 -3.64 -20.93
CA ASP A 336 30.80 -4.84 -21.76
C ASP A 336 29.81 -5.97 -21.39
N VAL A 337 29.44 -6.07 -20.11
CA VAL A 337 28.46 -7.06 -19.64
C VAL A 337 27.05 -6.66 -20.09
N ILE A 338 26.72 -5.37 -20.02
CA ILE A 338 25.44 -4.84 -20.50
C ILE A 338 25.30 -5.05 -22.02
N ASP A 339 26.34 -4.77 -22.80
CA ASP A 339 26.33 -5.06 -24.24
C ASP A 339 26.17 -6.57 -24.51
N THR A 340 26.80 -7.42 -23.69
CA THR A 340 26.63 -8.87 -23.77
C THR A 340 25.17 -9.28 -23.51
N TYR A 341 24.47 -8.66 -22.54
CA TYR A 341 23.04 -8.92 -22.34
C TYR A 341 22.22 -8.62 -23.59
N ARG A 342 22.44 -7.45 -24.20
CA ARG A 342 21.74 -7.03 -25.43
C ARG A 342 22.02 -7.98 -26.60
N ARG A 343 23.28 -8.39 -26.77
CA ARG A 343 23.67 -9.37 -27.79
C ARG A 343 23.01 -10.73 -27.58
N GLN A 344 22.95 -11.23 -26.34
CA GLN A 344 22.28 -12.50 -26.05
C GLN A 344 20.77 -12.43 -26.26
N LEU A 345 20.14 -11.31 -25.88
CA LEU A 345 18.70 -11.11 -26.10
C LEU A 345 18.35 -11.22 -27.59
N ARG A 346 19.13 -10.55 -28.45
CA ARG A 346 18.94 -10.57 -29.91
C ARG A 346 19.34 -11.91 -30.53
N GLY A 347 20.44 -12.49 -30.05
CA GLY A 347 21.11 -13.68 -30.59
C GLY A 347 20.53 -15.04 -30.20
N GLY A 348 19.39 -15.07 -29.50
CA GLY A 348 18.70 -16.32 -29.13
C GLY A 348 19.10 -16.91 -27.78
N GLY A 349 19.82 -16.15 -26.94
CA GLY A 349 20.10 -16.53 -25.55
C GLY A 349 18.90 -16.35 -24.60
N LEU A 350 17.78 -15.81 -25.10
CA LEU A 350 16.54 -15.69 -24.33
C LEU A 350 15.88 -17.06 -24.18
N GLU A 351 15.83 -17.54 -22.94
CA GLU A 351 15.06 -18.69 -22.51
C GLU A 351 13.94 -18.22 -21.58
N ALA A 352 12.88 -19.00 -21.47
CA ALA A 352 11.78 -18.68 -20.59
C ALA A 352 11.44 -19.89 -19.73
N HIS A 353 11.41 -19.67 -18.42
CA HIS A 353 10.94 -20.63 -17.44
C HIS A 353 9.48 -20.32 -17.10
N VAL A 354 8.80 -21.29 -16.54
CA VAL A 354 7.44 -21.13 -16.01
C VAL A 354 7.42 -21.42 -14.52
N GLN A 355 6.56 -20.71 -13.79
CA GLN A 355 6.22 -21.07 -12.42
C GLN A 355 4.69 -21.15 -12.28
N PRO A 356 4.14 -22.23 -11.70
CA PRO A 356 2.70 -22.39 -11.57
C PRO A 356 2.14 -21.50 -10.46
N VAL A 357 1.00 -20.89 -10.75
CA VAL A 357 0.08 -20.31 -9.76
C VAL A 357 -1.00 -21.35 -9.49
N ILE A 358 -1.12 -21.73 -8.22
CA ILE A 358 -1.99 -22.83 -7.78
C ILE A 358 -3.31 -22.26 -7.26
N ASP A 359 -4.42 -22.90 -7.66
CA ASP A 359 -5.69 -22.71 -6.98
C ASP A 359 -5.63 -23.41 -5.62
N LEU A 360 -5.65 -22.63 -4.56
CA LEU A 360 -5.46 -23.12 -3.20
C LEU A 360 -6.69 -23.86 -2.66
N ARG A 361 -7.81 -23.87 -3.40
CA ARG A 361 -9.05 -24.55 -3.01
C ARG A 361 -9.05 -26.03 -3.41
N ASP A 362 -8.53 -26.33 -4.61
CA ASP A 362 -8.56 -27.68 -5.18
C ASP A 362 -7.18 -28.22 -5.58
N GLY A 363 -6.13 -27.40 -5.48
CA GLY A 363 -4.76 -27.77 -5.79
C GLY A 363 -4.46 -27.85 -7.29
N THR A 364 -5.35 -27.39 -8.16
CA THR A 364 -5.12 -27.36 -9.60
C THR A 364 -4.25 -26.19 -10.04
N VAL A 365 -3.66 -26.28 -11.23
CA VAL A 365 -2.90 -25.16 -11.79
C VAL A 365 -3.86 -24.15 -12.42
N HIS A 366 -3.88 -22.94 -11.87
CA HIS A 366 -4.68 -21.84 -12.42
C HIS A 366 -4.04 -21.25 -13.68
N LEU A 367 -2.75 -20.90 -13.58
CA LEU A 367 -1.93 -20.40 -14.68
C LEU A 367 -0.44 -20.69 -14.46
N PHE A 368 0.35 -20.53 -15.50
CA PHE A 368 1.81 -20.49 -15.41
C PHE A 368 2.32 -19.06 -15.65
N GLU A 369 3.07 -18.51 -14.71
CA GLU A 369 3.78 -17.25 -14.91
C GLU A 369 5.03 -17.49 -15.75
N THR A 370 5.21 -16.66 -16.78
CA THR A 370 6.37 -16.73 -17.65
C THR A 370 7.50 -15.84 -17.16
N LEU A 371 8.64 -16.45 -16.89
CA LEU A 371 9.80 -15.81 -16.30
C LEU A 371 10.98 -15.87 -17.26
N ALA A 372 11.35 -14.71 -17.82
CA ALA A 372 12.49 -14.60 -18.72
C ALA A 372 13.80 -15.03 -18.03
N ARG A 373 14.69 -15.68 -18.76
CA ARG A 373 16.04 -16.07 -18.35
C ARG A 373 16.98 -15.79 -19.51
N LEU A 374 18.12 -15.17 -19.23
CA LEU A 374 19.09 -14.87 -20.26
C LEU A 374 20.30 -15.80 -20.09
N ARG A 375 20.52 -16.67 -21.07
CA ARG A 375 21.70 -17.52 -21.12
C ARG A 375 22.90 -16.69 -21.61
N MET A 376 23.93 -16.66 -20.79
CA MET A 376 25.18 -15.98 -21.08
C MET A 376 26.14 -16.90 -21.87
N PRO A 377 27.15 -16.35 -22.57
CA PRO A 377 28.12 -17.16 -23.34
C PRO A 377 28.88 -18.20 -22.52
N ASP A 378 29.05 -17.94 -21.23
CA ASP A 378 29.68 -18.85 -20.25
C ASP A 378 28.73 -19.98 -19.78
N GLY A 379 27.49 -19.99 -20.25
CA GLY A 379 26.45 -20.96 -19.90
C GLY A 379 25.60 -20.59 -18.68
N ARG A 380 25.91 -19.48 -17.99
CA ARG A 380 25.15 -19.01 -16.82
C ARG A 380 23.76 -18.51 -17.23
N LEU A 381 22.74 -18.85 -16.45
CA LEU A 381 21.39 -18.28 -16.60
C LEU A 381 21.21 -17.08 -15.68
N VAL A 382 20.90 -15.93 -16.28
CA VAL A 382 20.72 -14.65 -15.61
C VAL A 382 19.23 -14.36 -15.43
N ALA A 383 18.84 -13.94 -14.22
CA ALA A 383 17.45 -13.62 -13.89
C ALA A 383 17.06 -12.20 -14.35
N PRO A 384 15.76 -11.90 -14.55
CA PRO A 384 15.30 -10.61 -15.04
C PRO A 384 15.81 -9.41 -14.23
N GLY A 385 15.87 -9.53 -12.90
CA GLY A 385 16.36 -8.46 -12.03
C GLY A 385 17.82 -8.03 -12.28
N GLU A 386 18.64 -8.87 -12.93
CA GLU A 386 20.05 -8.56 -13.24
C GLU A 386 20.23 -7.93 -14.63
N PHE A 387 19.30 -8.11 -15.59
CA PHE A 387 19.44 -7.58 -16.94
C PHE A 387 18.36 -6.58 -17.38
N LEU A 388 17.11 -6.71 -16.89
CA LEU A 388 16.02 -5.80 -17.25
C LEU A 388 16.33 -4.31 -17.01
N PRO A 389 17.01 -3.91 -15.89
CA PRO A 389 17.33 -2.50 -15.65
C PRO A 389 18.24 -1.85 -16.69
N TYR A 390 18.86 -2.64 -17.57
CA TYR A 390 19.83 -2.17 -18.55
C TYR A 390 19.28 -2.17 -19.99
N LEU A 391 18.02 -2.61 -20.18
CA LEU A 391 17.35 -2.62 -21.48
C LEU A 391 16.72 -1.26 -21.80
N THR A 392 16.74 -0.90 -23.08
CA THR A 392 15.98 0.23 -23.63
C THR A 392 14.52 -0.13 -23.86
N GLU A 393 13.64 0.86 -24.08
CA GLU A 393 12.21 0.61 -24.37
C GLU A 393 12.01 -0.31 -25.59
N VAL A 394 12.79 -0.11 -26.66
CA VAL A 394 12.77 -0.96 -27.86
C VAL A 394 13.17 -2.41 -27.52
N GLU A 395 14.14 -2.59 -26.63
CA GLU A 395 14.59 -3.92 -26.19
C GLU A 395 13.59 -4.60 -25.25
N LEU A 396 12.85 -3.81 -24.45
CA LEU A 396 11.73 -4.29 -23.65
C LEU A 396 10.55 -4.73 -24.54
N ASP A 397 10.25 -3.99 -25.60
CA ASP A 397 9.25 -4.36 -26.60
C ASP A 397 9.64 -5.65 -27.33
N GLU A 398 10.91 -5.78 -27.72
CA GLU A 398 11.44 -7.01 -28.34
C GLU A 398 11.35 -8.21 -27.38
N LEU A 399 11.73 -8.01 -26.12
CA LEU A 399 11.60 -9.03 -25.08
C LEU A 399 10.14 -9.44 -24.93
N PHE A 400 9.23 -8.49 -24.70
CA PHE A 400 7.79 -8.77 -24.56
C PHE A 400 7.24 -9.56 -25.75
N SER A 401 7.57 -9.13 -26.98
CA SER A 401 7.17 -9.80 -28.22
C SER A 401 7.58 -11.27 -28.24
N ARG A 402 8.85 -11.55 -27.96
CA ARG A 402 9.39 -12.92 -27.93
C ARG A 402 8.77 -13.75 -26.81
N MET A 403 8.53 -13.16 -25.64
CA MET A 403 7.93 -13.85 -24.51
C MET A 403 6.48 -14.22 -24.77
N VAL A 404 5.66 -13.33 -25.36
CA VAL A 404 4.28 -13.62 -25.77
C VAL A 404 4.24 -14.72 -26.83
N ASP A 405 5.11 -14.67 -27.83
CA ASP A 405 5.17 -15.67 -28.89
C ASP A 405 5.51 -17.07 -28.33
N GLN A 406 6.54 -17.16 -27.47
CA GLN A 406 6.91 -18.43 -26.81
C GLN A 406 5.78 -18.95 -25.90
N ALA A 407 5.20 -18.07 -25.07
CA ALA A 407 4.14 -18.42 -24.13
C ALA A 407 2.92 -19.02 -24.85
N LEU A 408 2.47 -18.39 -25.94
CA LEU A 408 1.33 -18.89 -26.71
C LEU A 408 1.64 -20.18 -27.48
N GLY A 409 2.88 -20.33 -27.96
CA GLY A 409 3.36 -21.58 -28.52
C GLY A 409 3.28 -22.74 -27.52
N TRP A 410 3.61 -22.50 -26.25
CA TRP A 410 3.49 -23.49 -25.19
C TRP A 410 2.04 -23.81 -24.83
N VAL A 411 1.17 -22.80 -24.71
CA VAL A 411 -0.25 -23.03 -24.45
C VAL A 411 -0.87 -23.93 -25.53
N ALA A 412 -0.55 -23.69 -26.80
CA ALA A 412 -0.98 -24.54 -27.90
C ALA A 412 -0.39 -25.98 -27.83
N ALA A 413 0.82 -26.14 -27.30
CA ALA A 413 1.42 -27.46 -27.08
C ALA A 413 0.76 -28.20 -25.90
N TRP A 414 0.59 -27.53 -24.76
CA TRP A 414 -0.05 -28.06 -23.57
C TRP A 414 -1.48 -28.54 -23.83
N GLN A 415 -2.25 -27.78 -24.62
CA GLN A 415 -3.60 -28.18 -25.03
C GLN A 415 -3.62 -29.51 -25.79
N ARG A 416 -2.64 -29.74 -26.69
CA ARG A 416 -2.51 -31.00 -27.43
C ARG A 416 -2.16 -32.18 -26.52
N GLU A 417 -1.51 -31.91 -25.38
CA GLU A 417 -1.13 -32.90 -24.36
C GLU A 417 -2.17 -33.06 -23.23
N GLY A 418 -3.31 -32.38 -23.36
CA GLY A 418 -4.45 -32.44 -22.45
C GLY A 418 -4.35 -31.53 -21.22
N LEU A 419 -3.37 -30.62 -21.16
CA LEU A 419 -3.26 -29.62 -20.10
C LEU A 419 -3.94 -28.32 -20.55
N ASN A 420 -5.02 -27.96 -19.86
CA ASN A 420 -5.80 -26.76 -20.17
C ASN A 420 -5.44 -25.58 -19.25
N ALA A 421 -4.18 -25.17 -19.26
CA ALA A 421 -3.67 -24.08 -18.41
C ALA A 421 -3.70 -22.72 -19.14
N LYS A 422 -3.66 -21.64 -18.35
CA LYS A 422 -3.39 -20.27 -18.84
C LYS A 422 -1.90 -19.95 -18.67
N VAL A 423 -1.46 -18.87 -19.30
CA VAL A 423 -0.11 -18.33 -19.14
C VAL A 423 -0.18 -16.84 -18.85
N SER A 424 0.69 -16.32 -17.98
CA SER A 424 0.86 -14.88 -17.77
C SER A 424 2.23 -14.40 -18.23
N VAL A 425 2.28 -13.18 -18.75
CA VAL A 425 3.51 -12.52 -19.22
C VAL A 425 3.55 -11.09 -18.67
N ASN A 426 4.72 -10.70 -18.16
CA ASN A 426 4.99 -9.35 -17.69
C ASN A 426 4.92 -8.34 -18.86
N LEU A 427 4.14 -7.26 -18.70
CA LEU A 427 3.95 -6.20 -19.68
C LEU A 427 4.63 -4.91 -19.20
N PRO A 428 5.75 -4.50 -19.83
CA PRO A 428 6.36 -3.21 -19.56
C PRO A 428 5.41 -2.06 -19.94
N PRO A 429 5.31 -0.99 -19.14
CA PRO A 429 4.40 0.10 -19.47
C PRO A 429 4.78 0.90 -20.72
N SER A 430 6.06 0.97 -21.07
CA SER A 430 6.51 1.51 -22.37
C SER A 430 5.89 0.71 -23.53
N THR A 431 5.84 -0.61 -23.40
CA THR A 431 5.24 -1.51 -24.38
C THR A 431 3.72 -1.36 -24.44
N LEU A 432 3.04 -1.15 -23.30
CA LEU A 432 1.60 -0.86 -23.28
C LEU A 432 1.26 0.40 -24.11
N LEU A 433 2.11 1.42 -24.04
CA LEU A 433 1.91 2.68 -24.75
C LEU A 433 2.36 2.62 -26.22
N ASN A 434 3.07 1.57 -26.63
CA ASN A 434 3.42 1.35 -28.02
C ASN A 434 2.13 1.04 -28.82
N PRO A 435 1.78 1.83 -29.85
CA PRO A 435 0.59 1.59 -30.67
C PRO A 435 0.55 0.20 -31.34
N GLU A 436 1.69 -0.45 -31.53
CA GLU A 436 1.80 -1.77 -32.15
C GLU A 436 1.51 -2.94 -31.19
N CYS A 437 1.45 -2.68 -29.87
CA CYS A 437 1.31 -3.71 -28.84
C CYS A 437 0.04 -4.56 -29.02
N LEU A 438 -1.11 -3.92 -29.29
CA LEU A 438 -2.37 -4.61 -29.50
C LEU A 438 -2.31 -5.58 -30.69
N GLU A 439 -1.77 -5.12 -31.81
CA GLU A 439 -1.69 -5.92 -33.03
C GLU A 439 -0.66 -7.04 -32.91
N LEU A 440 0.41 -6.83 -32.15
CA LEU A 440 1.36 -7.88 -31.79
C LEU A 440 0.67 -9.01 -31.02
N VAL A 441 -0.06 -8.67 -29.95
CA VAL A 441 -0.78 -9.68 -29.13
C VAL A 441 -1.84 -10.39 -29.95
N ARG A 442 -2.64 -9.64 -30.73
CA ARG A 442 -3.67 -10.18 -31.62
C ARG A 442 -3.07 -11.15 -32.64
N SER A 443 -1.98 -10.76 -33.29
CA SER A 443 -1.31 -11.58 -34.32
C SER A 443 -0.74 -12.87 -33.72
N ALA A 444 -0.18 -12.81 -32.52
CA ALA A 444 0.37 -13.98 -31.84
C ALA A 444 -0.74 -14.97 -31.44
N LEU A 445 -1.86 -14.48 -30.88
CA LEU A 445 -3.04 -15.31 -30.56
C LEU A 445 -3.59 -16.03 -31.81
N GLN A 446 -3.73 -15.30 -32.92
CA GLN A 446 -4.19 -15.85 -34.19
C GLN A 446 -3.22 -16.89 -34.77
N ARG A 447 -1.91 -16.61 -34.73
CA ARG A 447 -0.87 -17.51 -35.24
C ARG A 447 -0.91 -18.89 -34.59
N TYR A 448 -1.10 -18.94 -33.28
CA TYR A 448 -1.13 -20.20 -32.52
C TYR A 448 -2.53 -20.78 -32.33
N GLY A 449 -3.58 -20.07 -32.76
CA GLY A 449 -4.97 -20.49 -32.58
C GLY A 449 -5.40 -20.58 -31.12
N VAL A 450 -4.80 -19.76 -30.25
CA VAL A 450 -5.05 -19.75 -28.81
C VAL A 450 -6.13 -18.72 -28.48
N SER A 451 -7.09 -19.11 -27.63
CA SER A 451 -8.13 -18.19 -27.15
C SER A 451 -7.54 -17.12 -26.24
N ALA A 452 -7.99 -15.87 -26.38
CA ALA A 452 -7.42 -14.72 -25.67
C ALA A 452 -7.48 -14.85 -24.13
N ASP A 453 -8.51 -15.52 -23.58
CA ASP A 453 -8.68 -15.76 -22.14
C ASP A 453 -7.60 -16.66 -21.52
N ARG A 454 -6.74 -17.26 -22.37
CA ARG A 454 -5.59 -18.07 -21.97
C ARG A 454 -4.32 -17.26 -21.74
N LEU A 455 -4.31 -15.99 -22.14
CA LEU A 455 -3.20 -15.07 -21.92
C LEU A 455 -3.57 -14.06 -20.84
N GLY A 456 -2.76 -13.98 -19.80
CA GLY A 456 -2.75 -12.90 -18.82
C GLY A 456 -1.58 -11.95 -19.06
N LEU A 457 -1.79 -10.66 -18.87
CA LEU A 457 -0.74 -9.65 -18.89
C LEU A 457 -0.61 -9.04 -17.50
N GLU A 458 0.62 -8.98 -16.99
CA GLU A 458 0.91 -8.51 -15.63
C GLU A 458 1.51 -7.10 -15.69
N LEU A 459 0.93 -6.16 -14.95
CA LEU A 459 1.38 -4.77 -14.89
C LEU A 459 1.79 -4.40 -13.48
N LEU A 460 3.02 -3.90 -13.33
CA LEU A 460 3.58 -3.48 -12.03
C LEU A 460 2.84 -2.26 -11.43
N GLU A 461 2.68 -2.27 -10.11
CA GLU A 461 2.02 -1.22 -9.34
C GLU A 461 2.63 0.19 -9.54
N THR A 462 3.96 0.28 -9.53
CA THR A 462 4.73 1.49 -9.17
C THR A 462 4.94 2.51 -10.29
N GLN A 463 4.37 2.31 -11.49
CA GLN A 463 4.73 3.15 -12.63
C GLN A 463 3.72 4.28 -12.88
N THR A 464 4.16 5.51 -12.58
CA THR A 464 3.44 6.78 -12.78
C THR A 464 3.36 7.12 -14.27
N LEU A 465 2.22 6.87 -14.88
CA LEU A 465 1.92 7.24 -16.26
C LEU A 465 0.56 7.95 -16.31
N GLU A 466 0.33 8.74 -17.36
CA GLU A 466 -0.90 9.49 -17.54
C GLU A 466 -2.13 8.56 -17.59
N TRP A 467 -3.05 8.80 -16.68
CA TRP A 467 -4.16 7.90 -16.34
C TRP A 467 -5.17 7.68 -17.47
N GLN A 468 -5.24 8.57 -18.46
CA GLN A 468 -6.19 8.47 -19.58
C GLN A 468 -5.63 7.61 -20.72
N VAL A 469 -4.37 7.81 -21.11
CA VAL A 469 -3.74 7.07 -22.21
C VAL A 469 -3.58 5.58 -21.87
N GLN A 470 -3.28 5.24 -20.60
CA GLN A 470 -3.22 3.85 -20.15
C GLN A 470 -4.59 3.14 -20.22
N ARG A 471 -5.68 3.84 -19.88
CA ARG A 471 -7.00 3.23 -19.85
C ARG A 471 -7.42 2.76 -21.24
N ASP A 472 -7.27 3.60 -22.26
CA ASP A 472 -7.70 3.26 -23.62
C ASP A 472 -6.92 2.06 -24.19
N ALA A 473 -5.62 1.95 -23.89
CA ALA A 473 -4.80 0.83 -24.32
C ALA A 473 -5.17 -0.47 -23.57
N LEU A 474 -5.42 -0.38 -22.26
CA LEU A 474 -5.85 -1.53 -21.45
C LEU A 474 -7.25 -2.00 -21.85
N ASP A 475 -8.19 -1.09 -22.09
CA ASP A 475 -9.55 -1.42 -22.54
C ASP A 475 -9.53 -2.15 -23.89
N GLN A 476 -8.62 -1.79 -24.79
CA GLN A 476 -8.43 -2.49 -26.07
C GLN A 476 -7.91 -3.93 -25.88
N LEU A 477 -6.95 -4.14 -24.97
CA LEU A 477 -6.46 -5.47 -24.63
C LEU A 477 -7.57 -6.31 -23.98
N VAL A 478 -8.32 -5.74 -23.04
CA VAL A 478 -9.46 -6.44 -22.41
C VAL A 478 -10.55 -6.76 -23.42
N ALA A 479 -10.83 -5.86 -24.37
CA ALA A 479 -11.78 -6.11 -25.45
C ALA A 479 -11.34 -7.25 -26.39
N LEU A 480 -10.03 -7.50 -26.50
CA LEU A 480 -9.50 -8.68 -27.19
C LEU A 480 -9.78 -9.98 -26.40
N GLY A 481 -9.99 -9.89 -25.09
CA GLY A 481 -10.32 -10.99 -24.19
C GLY A 481 -9.16 -11.48 -23.33
N VAL A 482 -8.02 -10.77 -23.30
CA VAL A 482 -6.87 -11.13 -22.45
C VAL A 482 -7.14 -10.74 -20.99
N GLY A 483 -6.62 -11.51 -20.05
CA GLY A 483 -6.68 -11.18 -18.62
C GLY A 483 -5.65 -10.11 -18.26
N LEU A 484 -5.96 -9.31 -17.24
CA LEU A 484 -5.04 -8.28 -16.72
C LEU A 484 -4.86 -8.46 -15.21
N ALA A 485 -3.62 -8.68 -14.79
CA ALA A 485 -3.25 -8.75 -13.39
C ALA A 485 -2.45 -7.50 -12.98
N MET A 486 -2.74 -6.98 -11.79
CA MET A 486 -1.86 -6.01 -11.14
C MET A 486 -0.80 -6.78 -10.36
N ASP A 487 0.47 -6.49 -10.65
CA ASP A 487 1.63 -7.13 -10.05
C ASP A 487 2.31 -6.22 -9.02
N ASP A 488 3.00 -6.83 -8.06
CA ASP A 488 3.69 -6.17 -6.94
C ASP A 488 2.80 -5.26 -6.06
N LEU A 489 1.56 -5.67 -5.76
CA LEU A 489 0.70 -4.89 -4.86
C LEU A 489 1.30 -4.85 -3.45
N GLY A 490 1.71 -3.66 -2.99
CA GLY A 490 2.33 -3.45 -1.68
C GLY A 490 3.64 -2.65 -1.72
N ALA A 491 4.20 -2.42 -2.91
CA ALA A 491 5.42 -1.64 -3.12
C ALA A 491 5.15 -0.12 -3.29
N GLY A 492 3.89 0.30 -3.44
CA GLY A 492 3.48 1.69 -3.62
C GLY A 492 2.18 2.09 -2.90
N TYR A 493 1.82 3.39 -2.96
CA TYR A 493 0.64 3.97 -2.27
C TYR A 493 -0.50 4.41 -3.22
N SER A 494 -0.40 4.15 -4.55
CA SER A 494 -1.42 4.54 -5.55
C SER A 494 -2.39 3.41 -5.94
N SER A 495 -2.24 2.23 -5.34
CA SER A 495 -2.92 0.98 -5.66
C SER A 495 -4.45 1.04 -5.72
N LEU A 496 -5.12 1.59 -4.70
CA LEU A 496 -6.58 1.45 -4.54
C LEU A 496 -7.38 2.21 -5.62
N LYS A 497 -6.90 3.39 -6.00
CA LYS A 497 -7.53 4.18 -7.07
C LYS A 497 -7.32 3.52 -8.43
N ARG A 498 -6.18 2.84 -8.64
CA ARG A 498 -5.92 2.08 -9.87
C ARG A 498 -6.77 0.82 -9.95
N LEU A 499 -6.83 0.04 -8.87
CA LEU A 499 -7.66 -1.16 -8.77
C LEU A 499 -9.14 -0.86 -9.07
N SER A 500 -9.67 0.27 -8.59
CA SER A 500 -11.06 0.64 -8.85
C SER A 500 -11.31 1.28 -10.23
N ALA A 501 -10.28 1.82 -10.88
CA ALA A 501 -10.42 2.57 -12.14
C ALA A 501 -10.00 1.80 -13.40
N LEU A 502 -9.17 0.78 -13.26
CA LEU A 502 -8.61 0.00 -14.37
C LEU A 502 -9.21 -1.42 -14.39
N PRO A 503 -9.33 -2.04 -15.58
CA PRO A 503 -10.05 -3.31 -15.75
C PRO A 503 -9.19 -4.54 -15.37
N PHE A 504 -8.61 -4.53 -14.15
CA PHE A 504 -7.90 -5.69 -13.62
C PHE A 504 -8.88 -6.79 -13.20
N ASN A 505 -8.50 -8.05 -13.42
CA ASN A 505 -9.24 -9.22 -12.94
C ASN A 505 -8.48 -10.01 -11.87
N ALA A 506 -7.20 -9.71 -11.67
CA ALA A 506 -6.38 -10.34 -10.65
C ALA A 506 -5.41 -9.34 -10.00
N ILE A 507 -5.00 -9.66 -8.78
CA ILE A 507 -4.03 -8.92 -7.96
C ILE A 507 -3.00 -9.93 -7.46
N LYS A 508 -1.71 -9.64 -7.64
CA LYS A 508 -0.60 -10.39 -7.06
C LYS A 508 -0.03 -9.62 -5.88
N LEU A 509 -0.03 -10.25 -4.70
CA LEU A 509 0.50 -9.70 -3.45
C LEU A 509 1.97 -10.07 -3.34
N ASP A 510 2.85 -9.06 -3.35
CA ASP A 510 4.29 -9.26 -3.39
C ASP A 510 4.81 -10.02 -2.15
N ARG A 511 5.88 -10.79 -2.36
CA ARG A 511 6.56 -11.55 -1.30
C ARG A 511 7.10 -10.68 -0.18
N GLU A 512 7.43 -9.41 -0.42
CA GLU A 512 7.93 -8.49 0.62
C GLU A 512 6.86 -8.23 1.69
N LEU A 513 5.56 -8.35 1.36
CA LEU A 513 4.50 -8.30 2.36
C LEU A 513 4.59 -9.45 3.37
N LEU A 514 5.18 -10.59 2.98
CA LEU A 514 5.41 -11.75 3.84
C LEU A 514 6.72 -11.65 4.63
N SER A 515 7.64 -10.74 4.28
CA SER A 515 8.98 -10.66 4.87
C SER A 515 8.95 -10.50 6.39
N GLU A 516 7.95 -9.78 6.88
CA GLU A 516 7.78 -9.45 8.29
C GLU A 516 6.94 -10.48 9.07
N ILE A 517 6.36 -11.49 8.42
CA ILE A 517 5.40 -12.41 9.04
C ILE A 517 5.99 -13.21 10.22
N ARG A 518 7.31 -13.42 10.24
CA ARG A 518 7.99 -14.09 11.37
C ARG A 518 8.20 -13.14 12.55
N ARG A 519 8.36 -11.84 12.30
CA ARG A 519 8.57 -10.81 13.34
C ARG A 519 7.25 -10.24 13.84
N LYS A 520 6.31 -9.93 12.95
CA LYS A 520 5.00 -9.30 13.19
C LYS A 520 3.86 -10.12 12.56
N PRO A 521 3.68 -11.40 12.96
CA PRO A 521 2.73 -12.29 12.30
C PRO A 521 1.29 -11.78 12.33
N VAL A 522 0.82 -11.21 13.45
CA VAL A 522 -0.57 -10.77 13.60
C VAL A 522 -0.86 -9.59 12.66
N GLU A 523 0.03 -8.60 12.62
CA GLU A 523 -0.09 -7.44 11.75
C GLU A 523 -0.04 -7.84 10.27
N THR A 524 0.91 -8.70 9.90
CA THR A 524 1.05 -9.20 8.52
C THR A 524 -0.17 -10.01 8.09
N LEU A 525 -0.67 -10.95 8.91
CA LEU A 525 -1.90 -11.70 8.64
C LEU A 525 -3.12 -10.77 8.48
N SER A 526 -3.20 -9.71 9.31
CA SER A 526 -4.27 -8.71 9.23
C SER A 526 -4.26 -7.94 7.93
N MET A 527 -3.07 -7.54 7.48
CA MET A 527 -2.87 -6.86 6.21
C MET A 527 -3.27 -7.77 5.03
N ILE A 528 -2.73 -8.98 4.97
CA ILE A 528 -3.03 -9.96 3.90
C ILE A 528 -4.53 -10.25 3.82
N ALA A 529 -5.17 -10.53 4.96
CA ALA A 529 -6.60 -10.81 4.99
C ALA A 529 -7.46 -9.63 4.53
N SER A 530 -7.03 -8.39 4.81
CA SER A 530 -7.71 -7.19 4.32
C SER A 530 -7.57 -7.04 2.81
N LEU A 531 -6.39 -7.33 2.25
CA LEU A 531 -6.15 -7.33 0.81
C LEU A 531 -6.93 -8.43 0.08
N ILE A 532 -7.02 -9.64 0.66
CA ILE A 532 -7.87 -10.73 0.15
C ILE A 532 -9.34 -10.29 0.13
N GLN A 533 -9.83 -9.70 1.23
CA GLN A 533 -11.22 -9.24 1.30
C GLN A 533 -11.51 -8.16 0.26
N MET A 534 -10.58 -7.22 0.09
CA MET A 534 -10.69 -6.18 -0.91
C MET A 534 -10.75 -6.72 -2.34
N GLY A 535 -9.92 -7.72 -2.67
CA GLY A 535 -10.01 -8.40 -3.97
C GLY A 535 -11.40 -9.00 -4.21
N ARG A 536 -11.98 -9.67 -3.19
CA ARG A 536 -13.35 -10.19 -3.27
C ARG A 536 -14.39 -9.09 -3.48
N ASP A 537 -14.27 -7.97 -2.77
CA ASP A 537 -15.20 -6.83 -2.89
C ASP A 537 -15.15 -6.19 -4.29
N PHE A 538 -14.00 -6.23 -4.96
CA PHE A 538 -13.82 -5.78 -6.34
C PHE A 538 -14.06 -6.87 -7.41
N GLY A 539 -14.36 -8.12 -7.01
CA GLY A 539 -14.53 -9.23 -7.93
C GLY A 539 -13.24 -9.66 -8.64
N MET A 540 -12.09 -9.45 -7.99
CA MET A 540 -10.76 -9.81 -8.49
C MET A 540 -10.21 -11.04 -7.77
N ASP A 541 -9.48 -11.89 -8.49
CA ASP A 541 -8.70 -12.97 -7.89
C ASP A 541 -7.45 -12.40 -7.20
N VAL A 542 -7.10 -12.94 -6.03
CA VAL A 542 -5.91 -12.53 -5.27
C VAL A 542 -4.93 -13.69 -5.21
N ALA A 543 -3.72 -13.48 -5.72
CA ALA A 543 -2.61 -14.42 -5.63
C ALA A 543 -1.60 -13.94 -4.61
N ILE A 544 -1.22 -14.80 -3.66
CA ILE A 544 -0.13 -14.52 -2.74
C ILE A 544 1.16 -15.12 -3.29
N GLU A 545 2.18 -14.28 -3.46
CA GLU A 545 3.51 -14.72 -3.86
C GLU A 545 4.43 -14.98 -2.68
N GLY A 546 5.54 -15.66 -2.97
CA GLY A 546 6.57 -15.92 -1.96
C GLY A 546 6.13 -16.92 -0.90
N LEU A 547 5.20 -17.83 -1.22
CA LEU A 547 4.87 -18.98 -0.37
C LEU A 547 6.05 -19.97 -0.39
N GLU A 548 7.05 -19.71 0.45
CA GLU A 548 8.34 -20.43 0.46
C GLU A 548 8.35 -21.65 1.39
N ASP A 549 7.44 -21.71 2.36
CA ASP A 549 7.32 -22.83 3.31
C ASP A 549 5.88 -23.21 3.63
N LEU A 550 5.71 -24.39 4.24
CA LEU A 550 4.41 -24.96 4.61
C LEU A 550 3.58 -24.00 5.47
N GLY A 551 4.23 -23.25 6.38
CA GLY A 551 3.50 -22.35 7.28
C GLY A 551 2.90 -21.15 6.55
N LEU A 552 3.63 -20.60 5.56
CA LEU A 552 3.11 -19.54 4.69
C LEU A 552 1.94 -20.06 3.86
N ALA A 553 2.09 -21.24 3.26
CA ALA A 553 1.06 -21.83 2.42
C ALA A 553 -0.19 -22.20 3.23
N GLU A 554 -0.05 -22.79 4.42
CA GLU A 554 -1.16 -23.04 5.34
C GLU A 554 -1.88 -21.75 5.73
N ALA A 555 -1.14 -20.69 6.09
CA ALA A 555 -1.75 -19.41 6.43
C ALA A 555 -2.52 -18.81 5.25
N ALA A 556 -1.99 -18.88 4.03
CA ALA A 556 -2.67 -18.42 2.82
C ALA A 556 -4.00 -19.16 2.57
N VAL A 557 -3.98 -20.50 2.67
CA VAL A 557 -5.18 -21.35 2.52
C VAL A 557 -6.21 -21.03 3.60
N VAL A 558 -5.77 -20.93 4.87
CA VAL A 558 -6.65 -20.65 6.00
C VAL A 558 -7.28 -19.26 5.88
N LEU A 559 -6.50 -18.23 5.50
CA LEU A 559 -7.02 -16.88 5.22
C LEU A 559 -7.99 -16.83 4.03
N GLY A 560 -8.10 -17.92 3.27
CA GLY A 560 -9.01 -18.05 2.13
C GLY A 560 -8.49 -17.31 0.90
N SER A 561 -7.18 -17.26 0.71
CA SER A 561 -6.59 -16.82 -0.56
C SER A 561 -7.00 -17.78 -1.67
N PRO A 562 -7.55 -17.31 -2.80
CA PRO A 562 -7.95 -18.19 -3.88
C PRO A 562 -6.72 -18.77 -4.60
N LEU A 563 -5.66 -17.96 -4.78
CA LEU A 563 -4.48 -18.32 -5.54
C LEU A 563 -3.21 -18.19 -4.69
N GLY A 564 -2.19 -18.97 -5.02
CA GLY A 564 -0.88 -18.92 -4.37
C GLY A 564 0.27 -19.36 -5.27
N GLN A 565 1.43 -18.74 -5.06
CA GLN A 565 2.67 -19.01 -5.79
C GLN A 565 3.87 -18.95 -4.85
N GLY A 566 4.86 -19.82 -5.06
CA GLY A 566 6.10 -19.79 -4.30
C GLY A 566 6.88 -21.09 -4.34
N TYR A 567 8.05 -21.08 -3.71
CA TYR A 567 8.99 -22.21 -3.72
C TYR A 567 8.54 -23.41 -2.90
N TYR A 568 7.56 -23.25 -2.02
CA TYR A 568 6.92 -24.38 -1.34
C TYR A 568 6.31 -25.37 -2.37
N PHE A 569 5.72 -24.85 -3.45
CA PHE A 569 5.17 -25.69 -4.51
C PHE A 569 6.25 -26.15 -5.48
N THR A 570 6.99 -25.20 -6.06
CA THR A 570 8.10 -25.47 -6.98
C THR A 570 8.87 -24.19 -7.32
N ARG A 571 10.15 -24.34 -7.71
CA ARG A 571 10.94 -23.26 -8.31
C ARG A 571 10.62 -23.13 -9.81
N PRO A 572 10.87 -21.98 -10.44
CA PRO A 572 10.70 -21.82 -11.89
C PRO A 572 11.48 -22.85 -12.70
N PHE A 573 10.82 -23.53 -13.64
CA PHE A 573 11.38 -24.64 -14.40
C PHE A 573 11.07 -24.49 -15.92
N PRO A 574 11.72 -25.25 -16.82
CA PRO A 574 11.47 -25.16 -18.26
C PRO A 574 10.03 -25.51 -18.65
N ALA A 575 9.41 -24.73 -19.54
CA ALA A 575 8.01 -24.90 -19.95
C ALA A 575 7.65 -26.30 -20.52
N VAL A 576 8.64 -27.01 -21.05
CA VAL A 576 8.49 -28.39 -21.56
C VAL A 576 8.15 -29.39 -20.45
N GLU A 577 8.47 -29.11 -19.20
CA GLU A 577 8.17 -29.97 -18.05
C GLU A 577 6.78 -29.71 -17.44
N ALA A 578 6.08 -28.66 -17.89
CA ALA A 578 4.85 -28.17 -17.25
C ALA A 578 3.72 -29.19 -17.21
N VAL A 579 3.52 -29.94 -18.31
CA VAL A 579 2.47 -30.97 -18.39
C VAL A 579 2.73 -32.11 -17.41
N GLN A 580 3.97 -32.58 -17.34
CA GLN A 580 4.35 -33.67 -16.44
C GLN A 580 4.25 -33.22 -14.98
N TRP A 581 4.74 -32.01 -14.68
CA TRP A 581 4.65 -31.44 -13.34
C TRP A 581 3.19 -31.29 -12.88
N ALA A 582 2.32 -30.70 -13.72
CA ALA A 582 0.91 -30.48 -13.39
C ALA A 582 0.15 -31.80 -13.14
N LYS A 583 0.47 -32.87 -13.89
CA LYS A 583 -0.16 -34.20 -13.69
C LYS A 583 0.30 -34.89 -12.40
N GLY A 584 1.50 -34.58 -11.91
CA GLY A 584 2.07 -35.18 -10.70
C GLY A 584 1.87 -34.36 -9.43
N PHE A 585 1.45 -33.10 -9.54
CA PHE A 585 1.29 -32.21 -8.40
C PHE A 585 0.00 -32.49 -7.62
N THR A 586 0.11 -32.50 -6.30
CA THR A 586 -1.02 -32.58 -5.37
C THR A 586 -0.78 -31.60 -4.22
N LEU A 587 -1.77 -30.75 -3.93
CA LEU A 587 -1.71 -29.84 -2.80
C LEU A 587 -1.91 -30.58 -1.48
N ASP A 588 -0.83 -30.81 -0.73
CA ASP A 588 -0.89 -31.40 0.61
C ASP A 588 -1.10 -30.32 1.68
N ILE A 589 -2.24 -29.62 1.64
CA ILE A 589 -2.65 -28.66 2.66
C ILE A 589 -4.13 -28.85 2.98
N ASN A 590 -4.44 -29.08 4.26
CA ASN A 590 -5.82 -29.16 4.74
C ASN A 590 -6.11 -28.03 5.72
N PRO A 591 -6.98 -27.05 5.38
CA PRO A 591 -7.31 -25.95 6.29
C PRO A 591 -7.98 -26.40 7.59
N ALA A 592 -8.56 -27.60 7.62
CA ALA A 592 -9.17 -28.17 8.82
C ALA A 592 -8.15 -28.83 9.77
N VAL A 593 -6.88 -28.95 9.37
CA VAL A 593 -5.83 -29.60 10.18
C VAL A 593 -4.49 -28.85 9.98
N PRO A 594 -4.34 -27.61 10.51
CA PRO A 594 -3.09 -26.87 10.43
C PRO A 594 -1.96 -27.63 11.14
N ARG A 595 -0.84 -27.84 10.45
CA ARG A 595 0.35 -28.55 10.99
C ARG A 595 1.42 -27.59 11.51
N THR A 596 1.26 -26.29 11.24
CA THR A 596 2.22 -25.26 11.65
C THR A 596 1.59 -24.26 12.61
N TYR A 597 2.40 -23.68 13.50
CA TYR A 597 1.97 -22.59 14.37
C TYR A 597 1.51 -21.35 13.60
N LEU A 598 2.03 -21.12 12.38
CA LEU A 598 1.59 -20.01 11.54
C LEU A 598 0.21 -20.28 10.94
N GLY A 599 -0.07 -21.49 10.47
CA GLY A 599 -1.40 -21.93 10.07
C GLY A 599 -2.40 -21.91 11.22
N GLY A 600 -2.00 -22.39 12.40
CA GLY A 600 -2.81 -22.35 13.62
C GLY A 600 -3.11 -20.92 14.09
N LEU A 601 -2.13 -20.02 14.02
CA LEU A 601 -2.33 -18.60 14.29
C LEU A 601 -3.27 -17.97 13.28
N ALA A 602 -3.11 -18.23 11.98
CA ALA A 602 -4.02 -17.72 10.95
C ALA A 602 -5.47 -18.17 11.21
N TYR A 603 -5.67 -19.42 11.63
CA TYR A 603 -6.98 -19.97 11.98
C TYR A 603 -7.58 -19.24 13.18
N HIS A 604 -6.87 -19.21 14.31
CA HIS A 604 -7.37 -18.58 15.53
C HIS A 604 -7.61 -17.07 15.35
N TRP A 605 -6.70 -16.40 14.64
CA TRP A 605 -6.75 -14.95 14.39
C TRP A 605 -8.04 -14.50 13.69
N GLN A 606 -8.61 -15.31 12.79
CA GLN A 606 -9.86 -14.97 12.09
C GLN A 606 -11.04 -14.75 13.03
N PHE A 607 -11.09 -15.48 14.14
CA PHE A 607 -12.14 -15.40 15.15
C PHE A 607 -11.79 -14.38 16.24
N ALA A 608 -10.54 -14.41 16.70
CA ALA A 608 -10.05 -13.50 17.74
C ALA A 608 -10.24 -12.02 17.38
N ARG A 609 -9.98 -11.64 16.11
CA ARG A 609 -10.17 -10.25 15.64
C ARG A 609 -11.62 -9.76 15.68
N LEU A 610 -12.59 -10.69 15.61
CA LEU A 610 -14.02 -10.41 15.66
C LEU A 610 -14.59 -10.58 17.07
N GLY A 611 -13.76 -11.02 18.04
CA GLY A 611 -14.23 -11.44 19.35
C GLY A 611 -15.25 -12.58 19.27
N ALA A 612 -15.15 -13.42 18.24
CA ALA A 612 -16.06 -14.54 18.01
C ALA A 612 -15.48 -15.84 18.56
N PRO A 613 -16.31 -16.77 19.08
CA PRO A 613 -15.84 -18.10 19.41
C PRO A 613 -15.48 -18.89 18.14
N HIS A 614 -14.70 -19.95 18.32
CA HIS A 614 -14.47 -20.94 17.27
C HIS A 614 -15.80 -21.62 16.88
N PRO A 615 -16.02 -21.89 15.58
CA PRO A 615 -17.31 -22.32 15.07
C PRO A 615 -17.58 -23.82 15.23
N ARG A 616 -16.55 -24.62 15.54
CA ARG A 616 -16.63 -26.07 15.71
C ARG A 616 -16.48 -26.43 17.18
N PRO A 617 -17.06 -27.55 17.66
CA PRO A 617 -16.78 -28.06 19.00
C PRO A 617 -15.28 -28.21 19.26
N LEU A 618 -14.87 -28.12 20.53
CA LEU A 618 -13.46 -28.24 20.94
C LEU A 618 -12.76 -29.47 20.34
N GLU A 619 -13.41 -30.64 20.35
CA GLU A 619 -12.83 -31.89 19.85
C GLU A 619 -12.62 -31.91 18.32
N GLU A 620 -13.40 -31.11 17.58
CA GLU A 620 -13.36 -31.01 16.11
C GLU A 620 -12.64 -29.75 15.62
N CYS A 621 -12.10 -28.96 16.56
CA CYS A 621 -11.41 -27.73 16.24
C CYS A 621 -10.07 -28.05 15.55
N PRO A 622 -9.79 -27.46 14.37
CA PRO A 622 -8.52 -27.57 13.68
C PRO A 622 -7.28 -27.30 14.55
N LEU A 623 -7.42 -26.42 15.55
CA LEU A 623 -6.32 -26.06 16.44
C LEU A 623 -6.03 -27.13 17.51
N THR A 624 -6.99 -28.01 17.85
CA THR A 624 -6.84 -29.01 18.92
C THR A 624 -5.70 -29.97 18.62
N GLY A 625 -5.69 -30.59 17.44
CA GLY A 625 -4.64 -31.55 17.07
C GLY A 625 -3.25 -30.91 17.05
N LEU A 626 -3.15 -29.66 16.56
CA LEU A 626 -1.88 -28.92 16.60
C LEU A 626 -1.40 -28.70 18.04
N LEU A 627 -2.30 -28.38 18.97
CA LEU A 627 -1.94 -28.12 20.37
C LEU A 627 -1.59 -29.42 21.12
N ASP A 628 -2.31 -30.51 20.86
CA ASP A 628 -2.04 -31.83 21.44
C ASP A 628 -0.64 -32.35 21.08
N ASP A 629 -0.19 -32.10 19.84
CA ASP A 629 1.13 -32.49 19.34
C ASP A 629 2.25 -31.47 19.69
N SER A 630 1.95 -30.45 20.51
CA SER A 630 2.84 -29.32 20.81
C SER A 630 3.29 -29.29 22.28
N PRO A 631 4.25 -28.44 22.67
CA PRO A 631 4.61 -28.24 24.07
C PRO A 631 3.60 -27.33 24.80
N ALA A 632 2.32 -27.34 24.40
CA ALA A 632 1.26 -26.61 25.07
C ALA A 632 1.10 -27.13 26.51
N ASN A 633 1.03 -26.21 27.46
CA ASN A 633 0.74 -26.54 28.85
C ASN A 633 -0.78 -26.46 29.11
N ASP A 634 -1.19 -26.87 30.31
CA ASP A 634 -2.60 -26.85 30.72
C ASP A 634 -3.25 -25.46 30.57
N ASP A 635 -2.48 -24.38 30.75
CA ASP A 635 -2.97 -23.01 30.54
C ASP A 635 -3.31 -22.73 29.08
N VAL A 636 -2.46 -23.13 28.12
CA VAL A 636 -2.72 -22.96 26.69
C VAL A 636 -3.94 -23.78 26.27
N MET A 637 -4.05 -25.03 26.73
CA MET A 637 -5.21 -25.87 26.47
C MET A 637 -6.50 -25.26 27.06
N ARG A 638 -6.42 -24.67 28.25
CA ARG A 638 -7.54 -23.94 28.86
C ARG A 638 -7.93 -22.69 28.06
N TRP A 639 -6.97 -21.86 27.65
CA TRP A 639 -7.25 -20.67 26.84
C TRP A 639 -7.92 -21.04 25.51
N HIS A 640 -7.46 -22.12 24.89
CA HIS A 640 -8.07 -22.68 23.69
C HIS A 640 -9.49 -23.19 23.94
N ALA A 641 -9.71 -23.99 24.99
CA ALA A 641 -11.05 -24.47 25.35
C ALA A 641 -12.06 -23.32 25.58
N GLN A 642 -11.61 -22.22 26.18
CA GLN A 642 -12.42 -21.02 26.37
C GLN A 642 -12.84 -20.34 25.07
N GLN A 643 -12.17 -20.59 23.94
CA GLN A 643 -12.59 -20.06 22.64
C GLN A 643 -13.80 -20.79 22.06
N HIS A 644 -14.30 -21.83 22.70
CA HIS A 644 -15.48 -22.61 22.29
C HIS A 644 -16.71 -22.34 23.16
N ASP A 645 -16.59 -21.45 24.16
CA ASP A 645 -17.69 -21.05 25.02
C ASP A 645 -18.64 -20.13 24.24
N THR A 646 -19.86 -20.59 23.97
CA THR A 646 -20.88 -19.82 23.26
C THR A 646 -21.63 -18.85 24.15
N ASP A 647 -21.56 -19.04 25.47
CA ASP A 647 -22.33 -18.28 26.46
C ASP A 647 -21.54 -17.11 27.04
N ALA A 648 -20.20 -17.16 26.96
CA ALA A 648 -19.31 -16.10 27.41
C ALA A 648 -18.15 -15.85 26.45
N ASN A 649 -17.88 -14.58 26.15
CA ASN A 649 -16.71 -14.19 25.35
C ASN A 649 -15.47 -14.06 26.24
N HIS A 650 -14.36 -14.72 25.86
CA HIS A 650 -13.10 -14.74 26.61
C HIS A 650 -11.95 -14.07 25.84
N PRO A 651 -12.00 -12.75 25.61
CA PRO A 651 -11.02 -12.03 24.78
C PRO A 651 -9.60 -12.06 25.38
N ALA A 652 -9.47 -12.12 26.71
CA ALA A 652 -8.17 -12.24 27.37
C ALA A 652 -7.50 -13.59 27.07
N ALA A 653 -8.27 -14.68 27.07
CA ALA A 653 -7.78 -16.01 26.73
C ALA A 653 -7.39 -16.11 25.25
N GLY A 654 -8.18 -15.52 24.35
CA GLY A 654 -7.83 -15.43 22.93
C GLY A 654 -6.53 -14.68 22.71
N ARG A 655 -6.33 -13.54 23.40
CA ARG A 655 -5.07 -12.79 23.34
C ARG A 655 -3.87 -13.61 23.84
N LEU A 656 -4.00 -14.32 24.95
CA LEU A 656 -2.93 -15.17 25.49
C LEU A 656 -2.59 -16.33 24.54
N LEU A 657 -3.59 -16.91 23.88
CA LEU A 657 -3.39 -17.94 22.87
C LEU A 657 -2.66 -17.40 21.63
N VAL A 658 -3.02 -16.19 21.18
CA VAL A 658 -2.28 -15.47 20.13
C VAL A 658 -0.82 -15.26 20.56
N ASP A 659 -0.58 -14.70 21.74
CA ASP A 659 0.77 -14.41 22.24
C ASP A 659 1.63 -15.67 22.30
N TRP A 660 1.06 -16.80 22.73
CA TRP A 660 1.74 -18.09 22.74
C TRP A 660 2.09 -18.60 21.34
N LEU A 661 1.15 -18.55 20.38
CA LEU A 661 1.40 -18.95 19.00
C LEU A 661 2.48 -18.07 18.34
N VAL A 662 2.43 -16.76 18.59
CA VAL A 662 3.46 -15.80 18.13
C VAL A 662 4.82 -16.14 18.72
N TYR A 663 4.88 -16.47 20.01
CA TYR A 663 6.11 -16.91 20.66
C TYR A 663 6.68 -18.17 19.99
N GLN A 664 5.85 -19.19 19.69
CA GLN A 664 6.33 -20.40 19.02
C GLN A 664 6.85 -20.14 17.60
N ILE A 665 6.18 -19.25 16.84
CA ILE A 665 6.62 -18.84 15.50
C ILE A 665 8.01 -18.18 15.57
N ARG A 666 8.22 -17.27 16.52
CA ARG A 666 9.49 -16.57 16.71
C ARG A 666 10.59 -17.50 17.22
N ARG A 667 10.26 -18.44 18.12
CA ARG A 667 11.23 -19.40 18.67
C ARG A 667 11.80 -20.33 17.61
N LYS A 668 10.97 -20.87 16.71
CA LYS A 668 11.44 -21.73 15.60
C LYS A 668 12.45 -21.05 14.68
N VAL A 669 12.49 -19.70 14.62
CA VAL A 669 13.50 -18.95 13.84
C VAL A 669 14.88 -19.01 14.52
N ALA A 670 14.93 -19.05 15.85
CA ALA A 670 16.18 -19.11 16.61
C ALA A 670 16.85 -20.50 16.59
N ASP A 671 16.08 -21.56 16.33
CA ASP A 671 16.55 -22.96 16.30
C ASP A 671 16.99 -23.43 14.90
N ILE A 672 17.02 -22.56 13.89
CA ILE A 672 17.57 -22.89 12.55
C ILE A 672 19.10 -22.76 12.61
N PRO A 673 19.89 -23.86 12.53
CA PRO A 673 21.34 -23.76 12.50
C PRO A 673 21.78 -23.05 11.23
N GLY A 674 22.15 -21.77 11.35
CA GLY A 674 22.61 -20.92 10.25
C GLY A 674 21.95 -19.54 10.17
N ALA A 675 20.89 -19.27 10.95
CA ALA A 675 20.30 -17.94 11.02
C ALA A 675 20.87 -17.16 12.22
N PHE A 676 21.65 -16.12 11.92
CA PHE A 676 22.15 -15.07 12.83
C PHE A 676 23.26 -15.46 13.82
N THR A 677 24.51 -15.33 13.37
CA THR A 677 25.55 -14.74 14.22
C THR A 677 25.29 -13.24 14.30
N PRO A 678 25.05 -12.65 15.48
CA PRO A 678 24.89 -11.21 15.61
C PRO A 678 26.24 -10.53 15.41
N VAL A 679 26.29 -9.53 14.52
CA VAL A 679 27.30 -8.45 14.55
C VAL A 679 26.56 -7.14 14.65
#